data_AF-A0AAD6WKR7-F1
#
_entry.id   AF-A0AAD6WKR7-F1
#
_cell.length_a   1.000
_cell.length_b   1.000
_cell.length_c   1.000
_cell.angle_alpha   90.00
_cell.angle_beta   90.00
_cell.angle_gamma   90.00
#
_symmetry.space_group_name_H-M   'P 1'
#
loop_
_entity.id
_entity.type
_entity.pdbx_description
1 polymer ?
#
loop_
_entity_poly.entity_id
_entity_poly.type
_entity_poly.pdbx_seq_one_letter_code
_entity_poly.pdbx_strand_id
1 'polypeptide(L)'
;MQKGYGDRGQVAIAFTYRRNGVLVSCKYRDINKRFWQEKDTKKVFYGLDDIKGADEIIIVEGEMDKLAMEEAGFRNCVSVPDGAPPSVSPKELPPNQEDTKYQYLWNCKEYLDKVSRIILATDGDPPGQALAEELARRLGRERCWRVKWPKKNTDEHFKDANEVLMFSGPLALRDIIENAELYPIRGLFHFSDYFPEIDAYYNRTLGYEFGASTGWTALNEIYNVMPGELTLVTGVPNSGKSEWIDALLCNLNESVGWKFALCSMENNVRQHARKLLEKHMKKPFFDARYGESAERMSAEELEEGKQWLSDTFYLIRCEDDALPNIKWVLDLARAAVLRHGVRGLVIDPYNELDHQRPPNMTETEYVSQMLTLIKRFAQHHACHVWLVAHPRQLQNWTGQPPNLYDISGSAHFVNKCDNGIVIHRNRNPNAGPIDQVQVLVRKVRNKVVGTIGDAFLSYNSLVLEGDLKVETMTVEVKVEETKVAEVVVVPQEEPEKVVVVEEKKNDVNGDVEVKEVDAADNDGPKTVQKSSSYKEESNFLSDLKEFERKALSEMKLKLEEAILGNSLFKKEGAKKKEKEVEKPVEEEKEKEKKTKEGQESGEQEGEKKEDVKPEGDNEKEKTVLECEEEKTQVVIEEKSEEIDRDISIWGVPLFPSKGSEGTDVVLLKFLRARDFKVNDALEMLKKTLQWRKESNIDSLLDEEIGVDLSSAFYMNGIDREGHPVCYNIYGVFENEELYAKAFGDEEKRKQFLRWRFQLMEKGIQKLDLRPGGVASLLQISDLKNSPSPSKKELRTAMSKAVTLLQDNYPEFVAKNIFINVPFWYYAFNALLSPFLAQRTKSKFVVVRPAKTTETLLKYVQAEEIPVQYGGFKRENDFEFSSEDGEVSELLIKAGSTETIEIPAAEVGATLLWDLTVVGWEVNYKEEFVQSDEASYTIIIQKSKKMSSNEEPTRNTFRNNEPGKVVLTIQNWSSKKKRVLYRYKTKKNASY
;
A
#
# COMPACT_ATOMS: atom_id res chain seq x y z
N MET A 1 50.30 -32.63 19.84
CA MET A 1 50.95 -33.81 19.20
C MET A 1 51.25 -33.44 17.76
N GLN A 2 52.45 -33.73 17.25
CA GLN A 2 52.76 -33.52 15.84
C GLN A 2 52.18 -34.65 14.99
N LYS A 3 51.57 -34.32 13.85
CA LYS A 3 51.08 -35.29 12.85
C LYS A 3 51.55 -34.77 11.49
N GLY A 4 52.52 -35.44 10.88
CA GLY A 4 53.04 -35.03 9.57
C GLY A 4 51.98 -35.19 8.48
N TYR A 5 51.92 -34.26 7.54
CA TYR A 5 50.94 -34.27 6.45
C TYR A 5 51.64 -34.05 5.10
N GLY A 6 51.39 -34.95 4.14
CA GLY A 6 52.04 -34.98 2.82
C GLY A 6 53.52 -35.39 2.84
N ASP A 7 54.07 -35.67 1.65
CA ASP A 7 55.41 -36.24 1.41
C ASP A 7 56.61 -35.31 1.79
N ARG A 8 56.36 -34.24 2.56
CA ARG A 8 57.37 -33.24 2.94
C ARG A 8 57.34 -32.83 4.42
N GLY A 9 56.69 -33.62 5.27
CA GLY A 9 56.87 -33.54 6.74
C GLY A 9 56.56 -32.18 7.35
N GLN A 10 55.61 -31.42 6.81
CA GLN A 10 55.33 -30.06 7.27
C GLN A 10 54.74 -30.05 8.69
N VAL A 11 55.23 -29.14 9.52
CA VAL A 11 54.79 -28.97 10.91
C VAL A 11 53.56 -28.06 10.96
N ALA A 12 52.51 -28.52 11.65
CA ALA A 12 51.29 -27.77 11.89
C ALA A 12 50.92 -27.76 13.37
N ILE A 13 50.30 -26.67 13.81
CA ILE A 13 49.63 -26.55 15.12
C ILE A 13 48.24 -27.20 14.99
N ALA A 14 47.79 -27.91 16.04
CA ALA A 14 46.54 -28.65 16.06
C ALA A 14 45.68 -28.20 17.26
N PHE A 15 44.61 -27.48 16.99
CA PHE A 15 43.62 -27.02 17.96
C PHE A 15 42.52 -28.08 18.10
N THR A 16 42.39 -28.68 19.29
CA THR A 16 41.41 -29.76 19.55
C THR A 16 40.14 -29.21 20.19
N TYR A 17 39.01 -29.26 19.47
CA TYR A 17 37.69 -28.98 20.03
C TYR A 17 37.24 -30.18 20.85
N ARG A 18 36.86 -29.96 22.11
CA ARG A 18 36.46 -31.03 23.03
C ARG A 18 35.09 -30.74 23.66
N ARG A 19 34.42 -31.81 24.09
CA ARG A 19 33.22 -31.75 24.91
C ARG A 19 33.24 -32.90 25.91
N ASN A 20 33.14 -32.58 27.20
CA ASN A 20 33.42 -33.46 28.33
C ASN A 20 34.76 -34.22 28.17
N GLY A 21 35.80 -33.51 27.69
CA GLY A 21 37.14 -34.05 27.44
C GLY A 21 37.29 -34.88 26.16
N VAL A 22 36.21 -35.36 25.55
CA VAL A 22 36.22 -36.14 24.30
C VAL A 22 36.51 -35.23 23.10
N LEU A 23 37.33 -35.68 22.15
CA LEU A 23 37.63 -34.95 20.92
C LEU A 23 36.39 -34.93 20.00
N VAL A 24 35.99 -33.75 19.54
CA VAL A 24 34.83 -33.53 18.65
C VAL A 24 35.24 -33.10 17.24
N SER A 25 36.32 -32.33 17.12
CA SER A 25 36.89 -31.84 15.85
C SER A 25 38.32 -31.36 16.08
N CYS A 26 39.16 -31.39 15.05
CA CYS A 26 40.46 -30.72 15.05
C CYS A 26 40.57 -29.70 13.90
N LYS A 27 41.04 -28.50 14.23
CA LYS A 27 41.42 -27.43 13.29
C LYS A 27 42.93 -27.28 13.34
N TYR A 28 43.55 -27.14 12.18
CA TYR A 28 44.99 -27.11 12.00
C TYR A 28 45.44 -25.78 11.42
N ARG A 29 46.69 -25.40 11.71
CA ARG A 29 47.33 -24.19 11.20
C ARG A 29 48.78 -24.47 10.82
N ASP A 30 49.18 -24.10 9.61
CA ASP A 30 50.59 -24.16 9.18
C ASP A 30 51.38 -22.89 9.55
N ILE A 31 52.69 -22.92 9.30
CA ILE A 31 53.59 -21.77 9.51
C ILE A 31 53.22 -20.55 8.64
N ASN A 32 52.51 -20.76 7.51
CA ASN A 32 52.05 -19.71 6.60
C ASN A 32 50.69 -19.11 7.03
N LYS A 33 50.20 -19.41 8.23
CA LYS A 33 48.87 -19.03 8.77
C LYS A 33 47.68 -19.57 7.94
N ARG A 34 47.86 -20.64 7.16
CA ARG A 34 46.77 -21.33 6.47
C ARG A 34 46.06 -22.26 7.46
N PHE A 35 44.73 -22.18 7.51
CA PHE A 35 43.89 -23.00 8.38
C PHE A 35 43.09 -24.02 7.59
N TRP A 36 42.86 -25.20 8.18
CA TRP A 36 41.90 -26.20 7.70
C TRP A 36 41.30 -26.98 8.88
N GLN A 37 40.13 -27.59 8.70
CA GLN A 37 39.42 -28.31 9.75
C GLN A 37 38.93 -29.67 9.25
N GLU A 38 38.78 -30.63 10.16
CA GLU A 38 38.20 -31.95 9.87
C GLU A 38 36.75 -31.82 9.39
N LYS A 39 36.45 -32.42 8.24
CA LYS A 39 35.11 -32.44 7.63
C LYS A 39 34.12 -33.24 8.47
N ASP A 40 32.83 -32.93 8.29
CA ASP A 40 31.69 -33.71 8.81
C ASP A 40 31.67 -33.86 10.36
N THR A 41 32.41 -32.98 11.04
CA THR A 41 32.49 -32.87 12.50
C THR A 41 31.42 -31.94 13.07
N LYS A 42 31.01 -32.14 14.34
CA LYS A 42 30.03 -31.25 15.00
C LYS A 42 30.69 -29.91 15.36
N LYS A 43 30.17 -28.82 14.80
CA LYS A 43 30.59 -27.46 15.14
C LYS A 43 30.27 -27.11 16.60
N VAL A 44 31.29 -26.75 17.36
CA VAL A 44 31.25 -26.31 18.76
C VAL A 44 32.31 -25.24 18.99
N PHE A 45 32.24 -24.52 20.10
CA PHE A 45 33.28 -23.59 20.53
C PHE A 45 34.63 -24.28 20.81
N TYR A 46 35.75 -23.60 20.52
CA TYR A 46 37.05 -23.99 21.06
C TYR A 46 37.11 -23.57 22.54
N GLY A 47 37.53 -24.48 23.43
CA GLY A 47 37.47 -24.26 24.89
C GLY A 47 36.11 -24.49 25.54
N LEU A 48 35.16 -25.16 24.87
CA LEU A 48 33.79 -25.36 25.37
C LEU A 48 33.71 -25.91 26.82
N ASP A 49 34.60 -26.82 27.19
CA ASP A 49 34.60 -27.41 28.54
C ASP A 49 35.07 -26.43 29.62
N ASP A 50 35.76 -25.34 29.26
CA ASP A 50 36.34 -24.36 30.18
C ASP A 50 35.29 -23.36 30.71
N ILE A 51 34.16 -23.21 30.01
CA ILE A 51 32.99 -22.40 30.43
C ILE A 51 31.90 -23.21 31.14
N LYS A 52 32.19 -24.46 31.53
CA LYS A 52 31.18 -25.38 32.09
C LYS A 52 30.73 -24.98 33.50
N GLY A 53 29.65 -24.20 33.56
CA GLY A 53 29.08 -23.70 34.81
C GLY A 53 29.65 -22.35 35.26
N ALA A 54 30.18 -21.56 34.33
CA ALA A 54 30.59 -20.18 34.60
C ALA A 54 29.40 -19.21 34.45
N ASP A 55 29.23 -18.28 35.39
CA ASP A 55 28.21 -17.23 35.32
C ASP A 55 28.59 -16.07 34.38
N GLU A 56 29.88 -15.99 34.01
CA GLU A 56 30.47 -15.04 33.06
C GLU A 56 31.37 -15.77 32.06
N ILE A 57 31.28 -15.43 30.77
CA ILE A 57 32.18 -15.93 29.72
C ILE A 57 32.74 -14.81 28.83
N ILE A 58 33.88 -15.07 28.22
CA ILE A 58 34.47 -14.24 27.16
C ILE A 58 34.38 -15.01 25.84
N ILE A 59 33.93 -14.36 24.77
CA ILE A 59 33.91 -14.91 23.40
C ILE A 59 34.86 -14.09 22.52
N VAL A 60 35.87 -14.75 21.97
CA VAL A 60 36.84 -14.20 21.01
C VAL A 60 36.64 -14.79 19.61
N GLU A 61 37.31 -14.23 18.60
CA GLU A 61 37.26 -14.75 17.24
C GLU A 61 38.19 -15.96 17.01
N GLY A 62 39.51 -15.80 17.21
CA GLY A 62 40.50 -16.82 16.88
C GLY A 62 40.88 -17.76 18.03
N GLU A 63 41.40 -18.96 17.69
CA GLU A 63 41.93 -19.90 18.69
C GLU A 63 43.18 -19.34 19.41
N MET A 64 43.95 -18.47 18.74
CA MET A 64 45.09 -17.78 19.33
C MET A 64 44.66 -16.78 20.40
N ASP A 65 43.54 -16.09 20.18
CA ASP A 65 43.00 -15.10 21.10
C ASP A 65 42.48 -15.76 22.37
N LYS A 66 41.93 -16.99 22.27
CA LYS A 66 41.56 -17.79 23.45
C LYS A 66 42.79 -18.13 24.29
N LEU A 67 43.89 -18.55 23.64
CA LEU A 67 45.17 -18.80 24.31
C LEU A 67 45.77 -17.52 24.92
N ALA A 68 45.59 -16.36 24.27
CA ALA A 68 46.04 -15.07 24.80
C ALA A 68 45.24 -14.64 26.05
N MET A 69 43.92 -14.90 26.06
CA MET A 69 43.07 -14.71 27.24
C MET A 69 43.48 -15.63 28.39
N GLU A 70 43.83 -16.89 28.11
CA GLU A 70 44.30 -17.83 29.13
C GLU A 70 45.63 -17.39 29.76
N GLU A 71 46.57 -16.86 28.98
CA GLU A 71 47.84 -16.29 29.46
C GLU A 71 47.61 -15.01 30.30
N ALA A 72 46.58 -14.22 29.98
CA ALA A 72 46.11 -13.11 30.83
C ALA A 72 45.33 -13.57 32.08
N GLY A 73 45.04 -14.87 32.21
CA GLY A 73 44.39 -15.50 33.36
C GLY A 73 42.91 -15.85 33.19
N PHE A 74 42.28 -15.49 32.07
CA PHE A 74 40.87 -15.78 31.78
C PHE A 74 40.68 -17.18 31.20
N ARG A 75 40.32 -18.13 32.06
CA ARG A 75 40.00 -19.52 31.63
C ARG A 75 38.56 -19.67 31.12
N ASN A 76 37.65 -18.77 31.52
CA ASN A 76 36.25 -18.72 31.06
C ASN A 76 36.12 -18.14 29.64
N CYS A 77 37.05 -18.46 28.74
CA CYS A 77 37.14 -17.91 27.38
C CYS A 77 36.95 -19.00 26.31
N VAL A 78 36.21 -18.67 25.25
CA VAL A 78 35.97 -19.54 24.09
C VAL A 78 36.18 -18.80 22.76
N SER A 79 36.67 -19.50 21.73
CA SER A 79 36.69 -18.98 20.35
C SER A 79 35.64 -19.64 19.47
N VAL A 80 35.09 -18.87 18.52
CA VAL A 80 34.17 -19.39 17.51
C VAL A 80 34.89 -20.37 16.56
N PRO A 81 34.22 -21.42 16.04
CA PRO A 81 34.85 -22.36 15.11
C PRO A 81 35.03 -21.76 13.71
N ASP A 82 34.00 -21.03 13.24
CA ASP A 82 33.99 -20.28 11.99
C ASP A 82 34.20 -18.79 12.31
N GLY A 83 35.13 -18.14 11.60
CA GLY A 83 35.43 -16.71 11.77
C GLY A 83 34.32 -15.78 11.26
N ALA A 84 34.61 -14.48 11.31
CA ALA A 84 33.64 -13.40 11.10
C ALA A 84 32.83 -13.49 9.79
N PRO A 85 31.58 -12.99 9.80
CA PRO A 85 30.88 -12.66 8.57
C PRO A 85 31.49 -11.41 7.91
N PRO A 86 31.43 -11.28 6.56
CA PRO A 86 31.89 -10.06 5.88
C PRO A 86 30.98 -8.85 6.17
N SER A 87 29.73 -9.09 6.59
CA SER A 87 28.77 -8.06 6.98
C SER A 87 27.67 -8.66 7.87
N VAL A 88 26.99 -7.79 8.60
CA VAL A 88 25.76 -8.11 9.34
C VAL A 88 24.65 -8.51 8.37
N SER A 89 23.83 -9.50 8.74
CA SER A 89 22.62 -9.89 8.01
C SER A 89 21.51 -8.83 8.19
N PRO A 90 20.89 -8.36 7.10
CA PRO A 90 19.73 -7.46 7.14
C PRO A 90 18.39 -8.22 7.29
N LYS A 91 18.40 -9.56 7.29
CA LYS A 91 17.22 -10.40 7.53
C LYS A 91 16.97 -10.58 9.02
N GLU A 92 15.72 -10.88 9.39
CA GLU A 92 15.38 -11.37 10.71
C GLU A 92 16.11 -12.68 11.03
N LEU A 93 16.18 -13.04 12.32
CA LEU A 93 16.88 -14.25 12.76
C LEU A 93 16.13 -15.51 12.29
N PRO A 94 16.80 -16.44 11.59
CA PRO A 94 16.18 -17.71 11.22
C PRO A 94 15.97 -18.60 12.46
N PRO A 95 15.03 -19.55 12.41
CA PRO A 95 14.85 -20.56 13.46
C PRO A 95 16.16 -21.34 13.74
N ASN A 96 16.35 -21.79 14.98
CA ASN A 96 17.58 -22.46 15.45
C ASN A 96 17.98 -23.75 14.67
N GLN A 97 17.08 -24.28 13.84
CA GLN A 97 17.31 -25.44 12.96
C GLN A 97 17.80 -25.05 11.55
N GLU A 98 17.59 -23.80 11.15
CA GLU A 98 17.94 -23.24 9.83
C GLU A 98 19.18 -22.34 9.89
N ASP A 99 19.56 -21.87 11.09
CA ASP A 99 20.69 -20.99 11.39
C ASP A 99 22.08 -21.68 11.29
N THR A 100 22.27 -22.44 10.21
CA THR A 100 23.40 -23.36 9.95
C THR A 100 24.78 -22.73 10.08
N LYS A 101 24.93 -21.41 9.85
CA LYS A 101 26.20 -20.70 10.06
C LYS A 101 26.55 -20.56 11.55
N TYR A 102 25.57 -20.34 12.41
CA TYR A 102 25.77 -20.12 13.86
C TYR A 102 25.36 -21.34 14.70
N GLN A 103 25.25 -22.51 14.05
CA GLN A 103 24.85 -23.78 14.66
C GLN A 103 25.66 -24.16 15.91
N TYR A 104 26.90 -23.69 16.03
CA TYR A 104 27.75 -23.90 17.21
C TYR A 104 27.16 -23.26 18.49
N LEU A 105 26.42 -22.16 18.39
CA LEU A 105 25.69 -21.56 19.52
C LEU A 105 24.61 -22.53 20.02
N TRP A 106 23.80 -23.05 19.10
CA TRP A 106 22.70 -23.96 19.41
C TRP A 106 23.18 -25.33 19.89
N ASN A 107 24.27 -25.85 19.32
CA ASN A 107 24.94 -27.07 19.76
C ASN A 107 25.52 -26.96 21.18
N CYS A 108 25.82 -25.75 21.64
CA CYS A 108 26.39 -25.45 22.96
C CYS A 108 25.39 -24.78 23.92
N LYS A 109 24.10 -24.71 23.57
CA LYS A 109 23.07 -23.94 24.30
C LYS A 109 22.99 -24.27 25.80
N GLU A 110 23.21 -25.52 26.19
CA GLU A 110 23.22 -25.96 27.61
C GLU A 110 24.28 -25.28 28.49
N TYR A 111 25.34 -24.75 27.89
CA TYR A 111 26.37 -23.94 28.55
C TYR A 111 25.96 -22.46 28.58
N LEU A 112 25.41 -21.94 27.47
CA LEU A 112 25.17 -20.50 27.25
C LEU A 112 23.89 -19.96 27.91
N ASP A 113 22.85 -20.79 28.07
CA ASP A 113 21.57 -20.37 28.65
C ASP A 113 21.68 -19.89 30.10
N LYS A 114 22.70 -20.37 30.83
CA LYS A 114 22.93 -20.05 32.24
C LYS A 114 23.81 -18.82 32.48
N VAL A 115 24.53 -18.37 31.45
CA VAL A 115 25.50 -17.28 31.58
C VAL A 115 24.77 -15.96 31.76
N SER A 116 25.19 -15.18 32.75
CA SER A 116 24.64 -13.86 33.06
C SER A 116 25.36 -12.72 32.33
N ARG A 117 26.69 -12.83 32.17
CA ARG A 117 27.56 -11.82 31.54
C ARG A 117 28.40 -12.44 30.41
N ILE A 118 28.26 -11.91 29.20
CA ILE A 118 28.94 -12.38 27.99
C ILE A 118 29.77 -11.24 27.42
N ILE A 119 31.09 -11.31 27.59
CA ILE A 119 32.04 -10.32 27.06
C ILE A 119 32.39 -10.70 25.63
N LEU A 120 32.02 -9.83 24.67
CA LEU A 120 32.35 -10.00 23.25
C LEU A 120 33.67 -9.28 22.95
N ALA A 121 34.71 -10.09 22.74
CA ALA A 121 36.10 -9.72 22.49
C ALA A 121 36.55 -10.18 21.09
N THR A 122 35.71 -9.91 20.09
CA THR A 122 35.98 -10.14 18.66
C THR A 122 36.97 -9.12 18.09
N ASP A 123 37.44 -9.36 16.88
CA ASP A 123 38.38 -8.46 16.19
C ASP A 123 37.82 -7.03 16.05
N GLY A 124 38.71 -6.04 16.09
CA GLY A 124 38.36 -4.62 15.98
C GLY A 124 37.99 -4.14 14.58
N ASP A 125 38.15 -5.00 13.56
CA ASP A 125 37.87 -4.68 12.16
C ASP A 125 36.37 -4.84 11.80
N PRO A 126 35.91 -4.39 10.60
CA PRO A 126 34.50 -4.44 10.26
C PRO A 126 33.88 -5.86 10.26
N PRO A 127 34.58 -6.92 9.80
CA PRO A 127 34.15 -8.31 10.02
C PRO A 127 33.97 -8.67 11.51
N GLY A 128 34.96 -8.42 12.37
CA GLY A 128 34.86 -8.73 13.81
C GLY A 128 33.72 -7.97 14.50
N GLN A 129 33.51 -6.70 14.14
CA GLN A 129 32.35 -5.92 14.59
C GLN A 129 31.02 -6.51 14.11
N ALA A 130 30.96 -7.07 12.89
CA ALA A 130 29.79 -7.79 12.40
C ALA A 130 29.59 -9.14 13.10
N LEU A 131 30.67 -9.83 13.52
CA LEU A 131 30.58 -11.03 14.34
C LEU A 131 29.97 -10.72 15.72
N ALA A 132 30.43 -9.66 16.40
CA ALA A 132 29.87 -9.24 17.69
C ALA A 132 28.36 -8.93 17.59
N GLU A 133 27.93 -8.27 16.51
CA GLU A 133 26.53 -7.92 16.28
C GLU A 133 25.64 -9.13 15.90
N GLU A 134 26.19 -10.16 15.24
CA GLU A 134 25.51 -11.44 14.99
C GLU A 134 25.49 -12.37 16.23
N LEU A 135 26.46 -12.25 17.14
CA LEU A 135 26.47 -12.93 18.44
C LEU A 135 25.47 -12.28 19.40
N ALA A 136 25.55 -10.96 19.62
CA ALA A 136 24.73 -10.24 20.58
C ALA A 136 23.22 -10.37 20.32
N ARG A 137 22.80 -10.39 19.04
CA ARG A 137 21.39 -10.61 18.67
C ARG A 137 20.85 -12.01 18.97
N ARG A 138 21.72 -13.04 19.05
CA ARG A 138 21.35 -14.43 19.33
C ARG A 138 21.49 -14.81 20.81
N LEU A 139 22.43 -14.17 21.50
CA LEU A 139 22.72 -14.40 22.91
C LEU A 139 21.90 -13.49 23.84
N GLY A 140 21.38 -12.38 23.32
CA GLY A 140 20.66 -11.35 24.07
C GLY A 140 21.57 -10.17 24.39
N ARG A 141 21.25 -8.98 23.86
CA ARG A 141 22.09 -7.77 24.00
C ARG A 141 22.23 -7.36 25.48
N GLU A 142 21.18 -7.57 26.25
CA GLU A 142 21.07 -7.32 27.68
C GLU A 142 22.02 -8.19 28.54
N ARG A 143 22.54 -9.29 27.98
CA ARG A 143 23.59 -10.10 28.60
C ARG A 143 24.98 -9.85 28.01
N CYS A 144 25.11 -8.93 27.06
CA CYS A 144 26.36 -8.69 26.34
C CYS A 144 27.10 -7.43 26.79
N TRP A 145 28.41 -7.55 26.85
CA TRP A 145 29.38 -6.48 26.96
C TRP A 145 30.27 -6.51 25.70
N ARG A 146 30.85 -5.38 25.31
CA ARG A 146 31.75 -5.28 24.15
C ARG A 146 33.09 -4.67 24.55
N VAL A 147 34.17 -5.32 24.13
CA VAL A 147 35.51 -4.78 24.26
C VAL A 147 35.72 -3.65 23.23
N LYS A 148 36.46 -2.62 23.61
CA LYS A 148 37.08 -1.66 22.69
C LYS A 148 38.58 -1.81 22.78
N TRP A 149 39.21 -2.29 21.71
CA TRP A 149 40.67 -2.39 21.65
C TRP A 149 41.30 -0.99 21.66
N PRO A 150 42.33 -0.74 22.50
CA PRO A 150 42.91 0.59 22.64
C PRO A 150 43.74 0.99 21.42
N LYS A 151 44.16 2.26 21.39
CA LYS A 151 45.09 2.75 20.36
C LYS A 151 46.48 2.12 20.51
N LYS A 152 47.02 1.70 19.37
CA LYS A 152 48.36 1.13 19.20
C LYS A 152 49.39 2.21 18.84
N ASN A 153 48.93 3.22 18.10
CA ASN A 153 49.64 4.46 17.79
C ASN A 153 48.61 5.59 17.56
N THR A 154 48.96 6.67 16.85
CA THR A 154 48.04 7.78 16.57
C THR A 154 46.82 7.38 15.75
N ASP A 155 47.00 6.44 14.81
CA ASP A 155 46.06 6.21 13.70
C ASP A 155 45.48 4.79 13.69
N GLU A 156 46.18 3.83 14.31
CA GLU A 156 45.79 2.43 14.42
C GLU A 156 45.35 2.04 15.85
N HIS A 157 44.36 1.16 15.94
CA HIS A 157 44.01 0.43 17.15
C HIS A 157 44.64 -0.98 17.11
N PHE A 158 44.76 -1.63 18.27
CA PHE A 158 45.06 -3.07 18.30
C PHE A 158 43.93 -3.86 17.63
N LYS A 159 44.30 -4.90 16.88
CA LYS A 159 43.30 -5.68 16.13
C LYS A 159 42.55 -6.69 17.01
N ASP A 160 43.27 -7.41 17.86
CA ASP A 160 42.79 -8.60 18.55
C ASP A 160 43.51 -8.81 19.90
N ALA A 161 43.04 -9.77 20.70
CA ALA A 161 43.55 -10.04 22.03
C ALA A 161 45.02 -10.49 22.01
N ASN A 162 45.37 -11.30 21.01
CA ASN A 162 46.73 -11.76 20.80
C ASN A 162 47.70 -10.59 20.48
N GLU A 163 47.30 -9.59 19.68
CA GLU A 163 48.12 -8.38 19.51
C GLU A 163 48.35 -7.64 20.83
N VAL A 164 47.30 -7.40 21.63
CA VAL A 164 47.43 -6.69 22.91
C VAL A 164 48.37 -7.42 23.85
N LEU A 165 48.26 -8.75 23.97
CA LEU A 165 49.17 -9.56 24.77
C LEU A 165 50.62 -9.42 24.30
N MET A 166 50.87 -9.51 22.99
CA MET A 166 52.21 -9.47 22.40
C MET A 166 52.90 -8.10 22.48
N PHE A 167 52.14 -7.00 22.51
CA PHE A 167 52.68 -5.62 22.55
C PHE A 167 52.62 -4.95 23.93
N SER A 168 51.64 -5.29 24.77
CA SER A 168 51.37 -4.62 26.05
C SER A 168 51.32 -5.57 27.27
N GLY A 169 51.37 -6.88 27.04
CA GLY A 169 51.46 -7.89 28.09
C GLY A 169 50.11 -8.26 28.76
N PRO A 170 50.11 -9.31 29.60
CA PRO A 170 48.89 -9.91 30.12
C PRO A 170 48.10 -8.99 31.05
N LEU A 171 48.77 -8.10 31.81
CA LEU A 171 48.11 -7.16 32.71
C LEU A 171 47.31 -6.09 31.94
N ALA A 172 47.82 -5.62 30.79
CA ALA A 172 47.11 -4.66 29.95
C ALA A 172 45.90 -5.32 29.28
N LEU A 173 46.05 -6.53 28.74
CA LEU A 173 44.92 -7.30 28.21
C LEU A 173 43.84 -7.53 29.29
N ARG A 174 44.25 -7.84 30.53
CA ARG A 174 43.32 -8.02 31.64
C ARG A 174 42.49 -6.77 31.93
N ASP A 175 43.12 -5.61 32.09
CA ASP A 175 42.44 -4.34 32.37
C ASP A 175 41.41 -3.99 31.26
N ILE A 176 41.75 -4.21 29.99
CA ILE A 176 40.87 -3.98 28.83
C ILE A 176 39.60 -4.86 28.85
N ILE A 177 39.71 -6.08 29.38
CA ILE A 177 38.58 -7.03 29.47
C ILE A 177 37.73 -6.78 30.72
N GLU A 178 38.35 -6.47 31.87
CA GLU A 178 37.62 -6.10 33.09
C GLU A 178 36.81 -4.81 32.89
N ASN A 179 37.33 -3.84 32.13
CA ASN A 179 36.66 -2.59 31.74
C ASN A 179 35.81 -2.69 30.45
N ALA A 180 35.40 -3.88 30.00
CA ALA A 180 34.51 -4.01 28.83
C ALA A 180 33.19 -3.22 29.02
N GLU A 181 32.74 -2.49 28.00
CA GLU A 181 31.54 -1.65 28.05
C GLU A 181 30.26 -2.47 27.89
N LEU A 182 29.11 -1.97 28.36
CA LEU A 182 27.80 -2.55 28.06
C LEU A 182 27.54 -2.54 26.54
N TYR A 183 27.00 -3.63 25.99
CA TYR A 183 26.66 -3.66 24.57
C TYR A 183 25.49 -2.69 24.30
N PRO A 184 25.57 -1.79 23.30
CA PRO A 184 24.57 -0.73 23.11
C PRO A 184 23.16 -1.28 22.83
N ILE A 185 22.21 -0.92 23.70
CA ILE A 185 20.79 -1.26 23.58
C ILE A 185 20.06 -0.08 22.94
N ARG A 186 19.53 -0.29 21.73
CA ARG A 186 18.83 0.77 20.97
C ARG A 186 17.63 1.32 21.74
N GLY A 187 17.69 2.60 22.11
CA GLY A 187 16.62 3.30 22.83
C GLY A 187 16.84 3.43 24.33
N LEU A 188 17.94 2.88 24.87
CA LEU A 188 18.40 3.13 26.23
C LEU A 188 19.70 3.96 26.15
N PHE A 189 19.71 5.10 26.83
CA PHE A 189 20.81 6.08 26.84
C PHE A 189 21.04 6.56 28.28
N HIS A 190 22.25 7.02 28.60
CA HIS A 190 22.55 7.62 29.90
C HIS A 190 22.48 9.15 29.81
N PHE A 191 22.18 9.83 30.92
CA PHE A 191 22.09 11.31 30.91
C PHE A 191 23.43 11.98 30.58
N SER A 192 24.57 11.35 30.86
CA SER A 192 25.90 11.83 30.45
C SER A 192 26.02 12.04 28.94
N ASP A 193 25.33 11.23 28.16
CA ASP A 193 25.39 11.24 26.70
C ASP A 193 24.82 12.54 26.13
N TYR A 194 23.98 13.22 26.92
CA TYR A 194 23.34 14.51 26.63
C TYR A 194 23.93 15.68 27.45
N PHE A 195 24.92 15.47 28.32
CA PHE A 195 25.52 16.57 29.09
C PHE A 195 26.04 17.71 28.20
N PRO A 196 26.71 17.47 27.06
CA PRO A 196 27.11 18.56 26.16
C PRO A 196 25.93 19.36 25.56
N GLU A 197 24.76 18.73 25.36
CA GLU A 197 23.54 19.38 24.88
C GLU A 197 22.86 20.20 26.00
N ILE A 198 22.82 19.64 27.21
CA ILE A 198 22.31 20.30 28.42
C ILE A 198 23.17 21.53 28.78
N ASP A 199 24.50 21.39 28.72
CA ASP A 199 25.44 22.50 28.91
C ASP A 199 25.28 23.54 27.79
N ALA A 200 25.10 23.13 26.54
CA ALA A 200 24.88 24.05 25.42
C ALA A 200 23.59 24.87 25.58
N TYR A 201 22.52 24.23 26.05
CA TYR A 201 21.21 24.85 26.34
C TYR A 201 21.27 25.78 27.56
N TYR A 202 21.93 25.36 28.65
CA TYR A 202 22.09 26.18 29.86
C TYR A 202 22.93 27.44 29.59
N ASN A 203 24.06 27.28 28.89
CA ASN A 203 24.97 28.38 28.53
C ASN A 203 24.50 29.20 27.30
N ARG A 204 23.37 28.82 26.69
CA ARG A 204 22.73 29.49 25.54
C ARG A 204 23.63 29.64 24.31
N THR A 205 24.27 28.53 23.93
CA THR A 205 25.24 28.48 22.83
C THR A 205 24.64 28.01 21.50
N LEU A 206 23.35 27.65 21.49
CA LEU A 206 22.62 27.21 20.29
C LEU A 206 21.91 28.39 19.59
N GLY A 207 21.55 29.44 20.34
CA GLY A 207 21.02 30.70 19.82
C GLY A 207 19.53 30.70 19.48
N TYR A 208 18.77 29.70 19.94
CA TYR A 208 17.33 29.56 19.75
C TYR A 208 16.60 29.00 20.99
N GLU A 209 17.20 29.12 22.17
CA GLU A 209 16.71 28.55 23.44
C GLU A 209 15.33 29.11 23.87
N PHE A 210 15.02 30.34 23.45
CA PHE A 210 13.72 31.00 23.65
C PHE A 210 12.76 30.85 22.45
N GLY A 211 13.16 30.11 21.41
CA GLY A 211 12.47 30.04 20.12
C GLY A 211 12.84 31.21 19.20
N ALA A 212 12.41 31.14 17.95
CA ALA A 212 12.57 32.21 16.97
C ALA A 212 11.47 33.28 17.13
N SER A 213 11.86 34.55 17.01
CA SER A 213 10.96 35.71 16.99
C SER A 213 9.90 35.59 15.91
N THR A 214 8.66 35.95 16.23
CA THR A 214 7.55 36.01 15.26
C THR A 214 7.59 37.23 14.33
N GLY A 215 8.50 38.17 14.60
CA GLY A 215 8.53 39.51 13.98
C GLY A 215 7.59 40.53 14.63
N TRP A 216 6.65 40.11 15.48
CA TRP A 216 5.72 41.00 16.19
C TRP A 216 6.01 41.03 17.69
N THR A 217 6.49 42.17 18.22
CA THR A 217 6.85 42.33 19.63
C THR A 217 5.71 41.93 20.58
N ALA A 218 4.49 42.37 20.30
CA ALA A 218 3.30 42.06 21.09
C ALA A 218 2.90 40.57 21.08
N LEU A 219 3.39 39.78 20.12
CA LEU A 219 3.20 38.32 20.12
C LEU A 219 4.37 37.59 20.78
N ASN A 220 5.60 38.08 20.64
CA ASN A 220 6.80 37.47 21.23
C ASN A 220 6.76 37.36 22.77
N GLU A 221 5.95 38.16 23.46
CA GLU A 221 5.73 38.04 24.91
C GLU A 221 4.92 36.79 25.30
N ILE A 222 4.10 36.27 24.38
CA ILE A 222 3.18 35.15 24.61
C ILE A 222 3.45 33.93 23.71
N TYR A 223 4.17 34.07 22.59
CA TYR A 223 4.50 32.96 21.68
C TYR A 223 5.73 33.26 20.80
N ASN A 224 6.72 32.37 20.83
CA ASN A 224 7.87 32.30 19.93
C ASN A 224 7.96 30.90 19.30
N VAL A 225 8.64 30.78 18.15
CA VAL A 225 8.59 29.59 17.30
C VAL A 225 9.76 28.64 17.61
N MET A 226 9.49 27.59 18.38
CA MET A 226 10.50 26.60 18.79
C MET A 226 10.64 25.42 17.81
N PRO A 227 11.84 25.14 17.26
CA PRO A 227 12.11 23.92 16.51
C PRO A 227 11.58 22.64 17.15
N GLY A 228 10.84 21.83 16.38
CA GLY A 228 10.36 20.51 16.80
C GLY A 228 9.06 20.48 17.59
N GLU A 229 8.42 21.63 17.82
CA GLU A 229 7.07 21.72 18.39
C GLU A 229 5.95 21.67 17.33
N LEU A 230 4.75 21.26 17.76
CA LEU A 230 3.52 21.30 16.96
C LEU A 230 2.61 22.44 17.43
N THR A 231 2.46 23.48 16.61
CA THR A 231 1.49 24.56 16.82
C THR A 231 0.20 24.29 16.05
N LEU A 232 -0.91 24.31 16.77
CA LEU A 232 -2.26 24.18 16.23
C LEU A 232 -2.85 25.59 16.00
N VAL A 233 -3.32 25.87 14.79
CA VAL A 233 -3.93 27.17 14.45
C VAL A 233 -5.40 26.94 14.09
N THR A 234 -6.30 27.68 14.75
CA THR A 234 -7.75 27.60 14.47
C THR A 234 -8.38 28.99 14.42
N GLY A 235 -9.68 29.04 14.18
CA GLY A 235 -10.42 30.28 13.90
C GLY A 235 -11.50 30.07 12.84
N VAL A 236 -12.53 30.90 12.91
CA VAL A 236 -13.71 30.91 12.04
C VAL A 236 -13.29 30.99 10.55
N PRO A 237 -14.03 30.37 9.60
CA PRO A 237 -13.79 30.58 8.17
C PRO A 237 -13.72 32.07 7.83
N ASN A 238 -12.75 32.47 6.98
CA ASN A 238 -12.41 33.85 6.64
C ASN A 238 -12.03 34.74 7.86
N SER A 239 -11.27 34.21 8.83
CA SER A 239 -10.63 35.00 9.90
C SER A 239 -9.18 35.43 9.61
N GLY A 240 -8.59 35.03 8.48
CA GLY A 240 -7.23 35.41 8.09
C GLY A 240 -6.10 34.46 8.54
N LYS A 241 -6.42 33.24 8.98
CA LYS A 241 -5.45 32.22 9.44
C LYS A 241 -4.23 32.07 8.50
N SER A 242 -4.46 31.82 7.21
CA SER A 242 -3.41 31.60 6.22
C SER A 242 -2.59 32.86 5.94
N GLU A 243 -3.20 34.06 5.96
CA GLU A 243 -2.47 35.32 5.80
C GLU A 243 -1.54 35.61 6.98
N TRP A 244 -1.99 35.29 8.20
CA TRP A 244 -1.18 35.39 9.41
C TRP A 244 -0.02 34.38 9.40
N ILE A 245 -0.25 33.14 8.95
CA ILE A 245 0.82 32.15 8.79
C ILE A 245 1.82 32.60 7.72
N ASP A 246 1.37 32.99 6.52
CA ASP A 246 2.24 33.50 5.45
C ASP A 246 3.14 34.64 5.95
N ALA A 247 2.58 35.60 6.70
CA ALA A 247 3.35 36.71 7.27
C ALA A 247 4.36 36.24 8.32
N LEU A 248 3.98 35.29 9.19
CA LEU A 248 4.91 34.66 10.14
C LEU A 248 6.06 33.95 9.43
N LEU A 249 5.82 33.26 8.31
CA LEU A 249 6.87 32.59 7.55
C LEU A 249 7.84 33.59 6.92
N CYS A 250 7.34 34.70 6.37
CA CYS A 250 8.18 35.79 5.86
C CYS A 250 9.06 36.37 6.98
N ASN A 251 8.48 36.67 8.14
CA ASN A 251 9.21 37.21 9.30
C ASN A 251 10.31 36.25 9.80
N LEU A 252 10.03 34.94 9.83
CA LEU A 252 11.00 33.91 10.22
C LEU A 252 12.12 33.72 9.17
N ASN A 253 11.83 33.92 7.88
CA ASN A 253 12.85 33.95 6.85
C ASN A 253 13.74 35.20 6.97
N GLU A 254 13.14 36.38 7.11
CA GLU A 254 13.83 37.68 7.23
C GLU A 254 14.69 37.75 8.51
N SER A 255 14.27 37.13 9.62
CA SER A 255 14.99 37.18 10.91
C SER A 255 15.98 36.05 11.17
N VAL A 256 15.69 34.80 10.76
CA VAL A 256 16.50 33.61 11.08
C VAL A 256 16.78 32.69 9.89
N GLY A 257 16.49 33.13 8.66
CA GLY A 257 16.84 32.42 7.42
C GLY A 257 16.12 31.08 7.23
N TRP A 258 14.98 30.86 7.90
CA TRP A 258 14.27 29.58 7.82
C TRP A 258 13.68 29.33 6.43
N LYS A 259 13.68 28.04 6.05
CA LYS A 259 13.07 27.50 4.83
C LYS A 259 11.89 26.61 5.18
N PHE A 260 10.87 26.56 4.31
CA PHE A 260 9.55 26.04 4.64
C PHE A 260 9.02 25.03 3.63
N ALA A 261 8.40 23.95 4.12
CA ALA A 261 7.56 23.07 3.32
C ALA A 261 6.09 23.49 3.45
N LEU A 262 5.40 23.70 2.33
CA LEU A 262 4.01 24.17 2.30
C LEU A 262 3.07 23.11 1.72
N CYS A 263 2.31 22.46 2.59
CA CYS A 263 1.21 21.57 2.24
C CYS A 263 -0.11 22.38 2.25
N SER A 264 -0.25 23.32 1.31
CA SER A 264 -1.49 24.09 1.11
C SER A 264 -2.26 23.60 -0.12
N MET A 265 -3.44 23.05 0.12
CA MET A 265 -4.28 22.45 -0.92
C MET A 265 -5.31 23.46 -1.47
N GLU A 266 -5.90 24.30 -0.60
CA GLU A 266 -6.87 25.33 -0.99
C GLU A 266 -6.24 26.46 -1.85
N ASN A 267 -5.02 26.93 -1.53
CA ASN A 267 -4.41 28.02 -2.28
C ASN A 267 -3.86 27.55 -3.65
N ASN A 268 -4.27 28.22 -4.73
CA ASN A 268 -3.65 28.05 -6.05
C ASN A 268 -2.21 28.60 -6.02
N VAL A 269 -1.24 27.88 -6.59
CA VAL A 269 0.19 28.28 -6.60
C VAL A 269 0.40 29.74 -7.03
N ARG A 270 -0.31 30.20 -8.08
CA ARG A 270 -0.18 31.58 -8.58
C ARG A 270 -0.68 32.63 -7.58
N GLN A 271 -1.72 32.30 -6.80
CA GLN A 271 -2.25 33.17 -5.76
C GLN A 271 -1.37 33.15 -4.51
N HIS A 272 -0.83 31.98 -4.13
CA HIS A 272 0.06 31.85 -2.97
C HIS A 272 1.41 32.56 -3.20
N ALA A 273 2.02 32.34 -4.37
CA ALA A 273 3.23 33.06 -4.79
C ALA A 273 3.02 34.57 -4.76
N ARG A 274 1.89 35.08 -5.32
CA ARG A 274 1.51 36.50 -5.24
C ARG A 274 1.45 36.99 -3.79
N LYS A 275 0.72 36.28 -2.91
CA LYS A 275 0.56 36.63 -1.49
C LYS A 275 1.88 36.68 -0.71
N LEU A 276 2.83 35.81 -1.03
CA LEU A 276 4.16 35.77 -0.39
C LEU A 276 5.07 36.88 -0.93
N LEU A 277 5.06 37.11 -2.25
CA LEU A 277 5.81 38.20 -2.90
C LEU A 277 5.37 39.58 -2.42
N GLU A 278 4.06 39.83 -2.33
CA GLU A 278 3.53 41.11 -1.82
C GLU A 278 3.93 41.36 -0.36
N LYS A 279 3.99 40.31 0.48
CA LYS A 279 4.48 40.40 1.87
C LYS A 279 5.98 40.63 1.97
N HIS A 280 6.79 40.01 1.09
CA HIS A 280 8.24 40.12 1.11
C HIS A 280 8.75 41.43 0.50
N MET A 281 8.34 41.73 -0.74
CA MET A 281 8.74 42.93 -1.47
C MET A 281 8.03 44.19 -0.96
N LYS A 282 6.98 44.04 -0.14
CA LYS A 282 6.21 45.14 0.48
C LYS A 282 5.61 46.10 -0.58
N LYS A 283 5.37 45.57 -1.79
CA LYS A 283 4.82 46.22 -3.00
C LYS A 283 3.70 45.37 -3.62
N PRO A 284 2.68 45.96 -4.28
CA PRO A 284 1.62 45.20 -4.94
C PRO A 284 2.11 44.48 -6.21
N PHE A 285 1.52 43.32 -6.52
CA PHE A 285 1.87 42.51 -7.70
C PHE A 285 1.22 43.00 -9.00
N PHE A 286 0.10 43.74 -8.91
CA PHE A 286 -0.69 44.23 -10.03
C PHE A 286 -0.95 45.74 -9.94
N ASP A 287 -1.09 46.39 -11.09
CA ASP A 287 -1.57 47.78 -11.22
C ASP A 287 -3.09 47.79 -10.98
N ALA A 288 -3.49 47.73 -9.72
CA ALA A 288 -4.86 47.48 -9.30
C ALA A 288 -5.26 48.37 -8.11
N ARG A 289 -6.57 48.61 -7.96
CA ARG A 289 -7.12 49.52 -6.92
C ARG A 289 -6.63 49.23 -5.49
N TYR A 290 -6.26 47.99 -5.19
CA TYR A 290 -5.80 47.58 -3.86
C TYR A 290 -4.33 47.95 -3.54
N GLY A 291 -3.56 48.38 -4.54
CA GLY A 291 -2.25 48.99 -4.35
C GLY A 291 -2.32 50.51 -4.15
N GLU A 292 -3.48 51.13 -4.40
CA GLU A 292 -3.72 52.57 -4.37
C GLU A 292 -2.61 53.41 -5.04
N SER A 293 -1.76 54.08 -4.26
CA SER A 293 -0.65 54.90 -4.74
C SER A 293 0.73 54.22 -4.65
N ALA A 294 0.81 52.98 -4.18
CA ALA A 294 2.06 52.23 -4.08
C ALA A 294 2.50 51.71 -5.46
N GLU A 295 3.75 51.99 -5.83
CA GLU A 295 4.32 51.49 -7.08
C GLU A 295 4.37 49.95 -7.08
N ARG A 296 3.83 49.36 -8.15
CA ARG A 296 3.89 47.92 -8.41
C ARG A 296 5.34 47.42 -8.45
N MET A 297 5.56 46.20 -7.98
CA MET A 297 6.88 45.55 -8.12
C MET A 297 7.35 45.53 -9.58
N SER A 298 8.60 45.94 -9.80
CA SER A 298 9.22 45.98 -11.12
C SER A 298 9.43 44.56 -11.69
N ALA A 299 9.76 44.47 -12.98
CA ALA A 299 10.10 43.18 -13.59
C ALA A 299 11.37 42.56 -12.99
N GLU A 300 12.29 43.39 -12.48
CA GLU A 300 13.54 42.96 -11.83
C GLU A 300 13.25 42.48 -10.40
N GLU A 301 12.51 43.28 -9.62
CA GLU A 301 12.02 42.92 -8.27
C GLU A 301 11.18 41.63 -8.28
N LEU A 302 10.45 41.37 -9.37
CA LEU A 302 9.69 40.13 -9.55
C LEU A 302 10.58 38.90 -9.77
N GLU A 303 11.70 39.00 -10.49
CA GLU A 303 12.64 37.88 -10.63
C GLU A 303 13.48 37.66 -9.36
N GLU A 304 13.91 38.73 -8.67
CA GLU A 304 14.53 38.62 -7.34
C GLU A 304 13.59 37.93 -6.35
N GLY A 305 12.33 38.35 -6.29
CA GLY A 305 11.31 37.72 -5.46
C GLY A 305 11.00 36.26 -5.85
N LYS A 306 11.05 35.91 -7.14
CA LYS A 306 10.91 34.50 -7.59
C LYS A 306 12.09 33.64 -7.16
N GLN A 307 13.32 34.17 -7.21
CA GLN A 307 14.50 33.47 -6.71
C GLN A 307 14.38 33.23 -5.20
N TRP A 308 14.00 34.28 -4.44
CA TRP A 308 13.70 34.16 -3.00
C TRP A 308 12.62 33.11 -2.70
N LEU A 309 11.51 33.09 -3.47
CA LEU A 309 10.48 32.06 -3.34
C LEU A 309 11.06 30.66 -3.55
N SER A 310 11.84 30.46 -4.62
CA SER A 310 12.43 29.17 -4.99
C SER A 310 13.43 28.66 -3.96
N ASP A 311 14.19 29.56 -3.33
CA ASP A 311 15.13 29.19 -2.28
C ASP A 311 14.44 28.89 -0.95
N THR A 312 13.32 29.56 -0.65
CA THR A 312 12.67 29.56 0.67
C THR A 312 11.54 28.54 0.80
N PHE A 313 10.70 28.34 -0.21
CA PHE A 313 9.45 27.58 -0.10
C PHE A 313 9.38 26.35 -1.00
N TYR A 314 9.07 25.21 -0.41
CA TYR A 314 9.01 23.90 -1.05
C TYR A 314 7.57 23.39 -1.00
N LEU A 315 6.88 23.40 -2.13
CA LEU A 315 5.44 23.07 -2.18
C LEU A 315 5.21 21.55 -2.15
N ILE A 316 4.36 21.09 -1.23
CA ILE A 316 3.82 19.73 -1.18
C ILE A 316 2.39 19.80 -1.70
N ARG A 317 2.15 19.27 -2.91
CA ARG A 317 0.84 19.28 -3.59
C ARG A 317 0.60 17.93 -4.25
N CYS A 318 -0.64 17.45 -4.29
CA CYS A 318 -0.97 16.31 -5.14
C CYS A 318 -1.17 16.80 -6.59
N GLU A 319 -0.67 16.04 -7.56
CA GLU A 319 -0.88 16.29 -9.01
C GLU A 319 -2.05 15.47 -9.57
N ASP A 320 -2.50 14.45 -8.82
CA ASP A 320 -3.68 13.62 -9.08
C ASP A 320 -4.88 14.07 -8.21
N ASP A 321 -6.10 13.68 -8.59
CA ASP A 321 -7.34 13.91 -7.82
C ASP A 321 -7.45 13.01 -6.55
N ALA A 322 -6.36 12.85 -5.79
CA ALA A 322 -6.30 12.04 -4.57
C ALA A 322 -5.97 12.92 -3.36
N LEU A 323 -6.73 12.74 -2.26
CA LEU A 323 -6.41 13.44 -1.02
C LEU A 323 -5.07 12.93 -0.45
N PRO A 324 -4.16 13.82 -0.02
CA PRO A 324 -2.87 13.44 0.55
C PRO A 324 -3.04 12.85 1.95
N ASN A 325 -2.64 11.59 2.14
CA ASN A 325 -2.55 11.02 3.49
C ASN A 325 -1.36 11.62 4.27
N ILE A 326 -1.50 11.73 5.59
CA ILE A 326 -0.48 12.40 6.42
C ILE A 326 0.92 11.79 6.30
N LYS A 327 1.03 10.47 6.12
CA LYS A 327 2.33 9.80 6.04
C LYS A 327 3.10 10.25 4.81
N TRP A 328 2.43 10.35 3.66
CA TRP A 328 3.00 10.86 2.41
C TRP A 328 3.45 12.32 2.56
N VAL A 329 2.67 13.18 3.21
CA VAL A 329 3.06 14.58 3.50
C VAL A 329 4.33 14.62 4.37
N LEU A 330 4.39 13.82 5.44
CA LEU A 330 5.56 13.76 6.32
C LEU A 330 6.79 13.12 5.67
N ASP A 331 6.60 12.16 4.75
CA ASP A 331 7.70 11.56 3.97
C ASP A 331 8.30 12.55 2.95
N LEU A 332 7.48 13.39 2.32
CA LEU A 332 7.95 14.49 1.47
C LEU A 332 8.58 15.63 2.29
N ALA A 333 7.99 16.02 3.42
CA ALA A 333 8.57 16.99 4.33
C ALA A 333 9.93 16.52 4.87
N ARG A 334 10.07 15.22 5.18
CA ARG A 334 11.34 14.58 5.56
C ARG A 334 12.39 14.69 4.46
N ALA A 335 12.01 14.50 3.19
CA ALA A 335 12.91 14.72 2.07
C ALA A 335 13.31 16.20 1.95
N ALA A 336 12.39 17.14 2.18
CA ALA A 336 12.66 18.58 2.14
C ALA A 336 13.60 19.06 3.26
N VAL A 337 13.42 18.56 4.50
CA VAL A 337 14.36 18.80 5.62
C VAL A 337 15.76 18.31 5.23
N LEU A 338 15.88 17.05 4.81
CA LEU A 338 17.17 16.40 4.57
C LEU A 338 17.92 16.91 3.33
N ARG A 339 17.22 17.47 2.32
CA ARG A 339 17.84 17.97 1.07
C ARG A 339 18.00 19.48 1.01
N HIS A 340 17.11 20.23 1.64
CA HIS A 340 17.00 21.68 1.46
C HIS A 340 17.07 22.47 2.78
N GLY A 341 17.25 21.79 3.92
CA GLY A 341 17.41 22.46 5.22
C GLY A 341 16.12 23.09 5.75
N VAL A 342 14.96 22.60 5.32
CA VAL A 342 13.65 23.08 5.81
C VAL A 342 13.56 22.98 7.33
N ARG A 343 13.13 24.06 7.98
CA ARG A 343 12.94 24.16 9.45
C ARG A 343 11.48 24.33 9.86
N GLY A 344 10.57 24.60 8.92
CA GLY A 344 9.13 24.68 9.18
C GLY A 344 8.28 23.92 8.17
N LEU A 345 7.19 23.31 8.62
CA LEU A 345 6.16 22.66 7.79
C LEU A 345 4.80 23.28 8.10
N VAL A 346 4.09 23.74 7.07
CA VAL A 346 2.69 24.18 7.18
C VAL A 346 1.78 23.16 6.51
N ILE A 347 0.70 22.78 7.20
CA ILE A 347 -0.40 21.96 6.67
C ILE A 347 -1.68 22.80 6.79
N ASP A 348 -2.21 23.27 5.66
CA ASP A 348 -3.33 24.23 5.61
C ASP A 348 -4.35 23.91 4.50
N PRO A 349 -5.57 23.45 4.82
CA PRO A 349 -6.08 23.02 6.13
C PRO A 349 -5.93 21.51 6.36
N TYR A 350 -6.04 21.08 7.62
CA TYR A 350 -6.18 19.68 8.04
C TYR A 350 -7.27 18.93 7.24
N ASN A 351 -8.41 19.60 6.98
CA ASN A 351 -9.58 19.00 6.34
C ASN A 351 -9.32 18.45 4.93
N GLU A 352 -8.27 18.92 4.24
CA GLU A 352 -7.87 18.49 2.89
C GLU A 352 -6.88 17.30 2.92
N LEU A 353 -6.61 16.70 4.08
CA LEU A 353 -5.88 15.43 4.18
C LEU A 353 -6.82 14.24 4.03
N ASP A 354 -6.33 13.10 3.52
CA ASP A 354 -7.14 11.88 3.45
C ASP A 354 -7.49 11.35 4.85
N HIS A 355 -8.78 11.42 5.20
CA HIS A 355 -9.32 10.95 6.48
C HIS A 355 -9.79 9.48 6.43
N GLN A 356 -9.42 8.71 5.41
CA GLN A 356 -9.77 7.29 5.32
C GLN A 356 -9.15 6.46 6.46
N ARG A 357 -10.02 6.15 7.41
CA ARG A 357 -9.74 5.29 8.57
C ARG A 357 -10.18 3.85 8.29
N PRO A 358 -9.48 2.83 8.82
CA PRO A 358 -9.96 1.45 8.83
C PRO A 358 -11.37 1.33 9.44
N PRO A 359 -12.22 0.37 9.00
CA PRO A 359 -13.62 0.27 9.47
C PRO A 359 -13.78 0.07 10.99
N ASN A 360 -12.73 -0.37 11.67
CA ASN A 360 -12.64 -0.60 13.11
C ASN A 360 -11.95 0.54 13.88
N MET A 361 -11.79 1.72 13.27
CA MET A 361 -11.11 2.88 13.86
C MET A 361 -12.06 4.09 13.91
N THR A 362 -12.09 4.79 15.04
CA THR A 362 -12.84 6.05 15.20
C THR A 362 -12.06 7.24 14.64
N GLU A 363 -12.77 8.35 14.37
CA GLU A 363 -12.15 9.63 14.01
C GLU A 363 -11.22 10.15 15.11
N THR A 364 -11.63 10.00 16.37
CA THR A 364 -10.84 10.31 17.56
C THR A 364 -9.50 9.58 17.53
N GLU A 365 -9.49 8.26 17.31
CA GLU A 365 -8.26 7.48 17.22
C GLU A 365 -7.42 7.84 16.00
N TYR A 366 -8.04 8.08 14.84
CA TYR A 366 -7.36 8.51 13.62
C TYR A 366 -6.59 9.83 13.85
N VAL A 367 -7.28 10.87 14.35
CA VAL A 367 -6.66 12.15 14.72
C VAL A 367 -5.58 11.95 15.80
N SER A 368 -5.82 11.07 16.77
CA SER A 368 -4.85 10.73 17.81
C SER A 368 -3.55 10.17 17.22
N GLN A 369 -3.64 9.25 16.26
CA GLN A 369 -2.47 8.67 15.59
C GLN A 369 -1.80 9.67 14.64
N MET A 370 -2.57 10.39 13.81
CA MET A 370 -2.07 11.43 12.91
C MET A 370 -1.23 12.47 13.65
N LEU A 371 -1.77 13.08 14.71
CA LEU A 371 -1.05 14.07 15.52
C LEU A 371 0.18 13.48 16.22
N THR A 372 0.19 12.18 16.50
CA THR A 372 1.38 11.50 17.07
C THR A 372 2.47 11.31 16.02
N LEU A 373 2.12 11.05 14.76
CA LEU A 373 3.07 11.01 13.65
C LEU A 373 3.66 12.40 13.36
N ILE A 374 2.81 13.44 13.30
CA ILE A 374 3.23 14.82 13.11
C ILE A 374 4.21 15.26 14.22
N LYS A 375 3.86 15.01 15.49
CA LYS A 375 4.71 15.37 16.63
C LYS A 375 6.05 14.64 16.60
N ARG A 376 6.06 13.33 16.30
CA ARG A 376 7.30 12.55 16.15
C ARG A 376 8.16 13.06 15.01
N PHE A 377 7.57 13.44 13.87
CA PHE A 377 8.29 14.08 12.77
C PHE A 377 8.94 15.40 13.22
N ALA A 378 8.17 16.29 13.84
CA ALA A 378 8.66 17.58 14.31
C ALA A 378 9.89 17.42 15.22
N GLN A 379 9.75 16.61 16.27
CA GLN A 379 10.81 16.32 17.25
C GLN A 379 12.05 15.67 16.60
N HIS A 380 11.87 14.63 15.79
CA HIS A 380 12.97 13.89 15.16
C HIS A 380 13.76 14.72 14.12
N HIS A 381 13.16 15.78 13.57
CA HIS A 381 13.75 16.60 12.52
C HIS A 381 14.05 18.05 12.92
N ALA A 382 13.89 18.41 14.20
CA ALA A 382 14.03 19.78 14.70
C ALA A 382 13.31 20.82 13.82
N CYS A 383 12.11 20.44 13.36
CA CYS A 383 11.29 21.15 12.39
C CYS A 383 9.97 21.53 13.05
N HIS A 384 9.62 22.83 13.08
CA HIS A 384 8.36 23.28 13.63
C HIS A 384 7.20 22.94 12.68
N VAL A 385 6.06 22.50 13.21
CA VAL A 385 4.88 22.19 12.37
C VAL A 385 3.70 23.07 12.77
N TRP A 386 3.14 23.79 11.79
CA TRP A 386 1.84 24.44 11.91
C TRP A 386 0.77 23.57 11.25
N LEU A 387 -0.27 23.23 12.01
CA LEU A 387 -1.44 22.53 11.51
C LEU A 387 -2.68 23.43 11.67
N VAL A 388 -3.30 23.79 10.55
CA VAL A 388 -4.53 24.60 10.55
C VAL A 388 -5.74 23.67 10.63
N ALA A 389 -6.62 23.88 11.62
CA ALA A 389 -7.82 23.06 11.78
C ALA A 389 -9.05 23.94 12.05
N HIS A 390 -10.18 23.61 11.41
CA HIS A 390 -11.39 24.44 11.47
C HIS A 390 -12.33 24.00 12.61
N PRO A 391 -13.05 24.94 13.25
CA PRO A 391 -14.10 24.61 14.19
C PRO A 391 -15.25 23.86 13.50
N ARG A 392 -16.02 23.10 14.30
CA ARG A 392 -17.33 22.57 13.88
C ARG A 392 -18.28 23.71 13.49
N GLN A 393 -19.37 23.41 12.80
CA GLN A 393 -20.39 24.40 12.48
C GLN A 393 -20.96 25.00 13.79
N LEU A 394 -20.60 26.25 14.07
CA LEU A 394 -21.03 26.99 15.25
C LEU A 394 -22.48 27.46 15.05
N GLN A 395 -23.43 26.58 15.37
CA GLN A 395 -24.85 26.96 15.43
C GLN A 395 -25.03 28.10 16.43
N ASN A 396 -25.81 29.12 16.04
CA ASN A 396 -26.04 30.35 16.82
C ASN A 396 -24.77 31.13 17.21
N TRP A 397 -23.75 31.15 16.35
CA TRP A 397 -22.51 31.93 16.59
C TRP A 397 -22.77 33.43 16.77
N THR A 398 -22.47 33.95 17.98
CA THR A 398 -22.72 35.34 18.39
C THR A 398 -21.58 36.32 18.04
N GLY A 399 -20.59 35.88 17.26
CA GLY A 399 -19.44 36.72 16.87
C GLY A 399 -18.17 36.52 17.70
N GLN A 400 -18.16 35.62 18.70
CA GLN A 400 -17.04 35.40 19.63
C GLN A 400 -15.91 34.52 19.07
N PRO A 401 -14.66 34.60 19.56
CA PRO A 401 -13.59 33.67 19.19
C PRO A 401 -13.91 32.22 19.62
N PRO A 402 -13.67 31.21 18.77
CA PRO A 402 -13.89 29.80 19.13
C PRO A 402 -12.84 29.28 20.11
N ASN A 403 -13.22 28.26 20.89
CA ASN A 403 -12.32 27.51 21.77
C ASN A 403 -11.50 26.49 20.97
N LEU A 404 -10.31 26.12 21.46
CA LEU A 404 -9.52 25.02 20.88
C LEU A 404 -10.27 23.67 20.92
N TYR A 405 -11.22 23.50 21.84
CA TYR A 405 -12.09 22.31 21.90
C TYR A 405 -13.22 22.31 20.86
N ASP A 406 -13.50 23.42 20.18
CA ASP A 406 -14.56 23.51 19.15
C ASP A 406 -14.12 22.92 17.81
N ILE A 407 -12.84 22.56 17.68
CA ILE A 407 -12.23 21.96 16.48
C ILE A 407 -12.92 20.64 16.13
N SER A 408 -13.15 20.42 14.83
CA SER A 408 -13.82 19.19 14.38
C SER A 408 -13.04 17.91 14.67
N GLY A 409 -13.72 16.78 14.59
CA GLY A 409 -13.17 15.45 14.88
C GLY A 409 -12.89 15.17 16.36
N SER A 410 -11.90 15.82 16.99
CA SER A 410 -11.34 15.31 18.26
C SER A 410 -10.70 16.33 19.19
N ALA A 411 -10.98 16.20 20.49
CA ALA A 411 -10.22 16.84 21.58
C ALA A 411 -8.72 16.49 21.60
N HIS A 412 -8.28 15.45 20.86
CA HIS A 412 -6.84 15.15 20.72
C HIS A 412 -6.03 16.26 20.06
N PHE A 413 -6.64 17.15 19.27
CA PHE A 413 -5.99 18.36 18.76
C PHE A 413 -5.39 19.17 19.92
N VAL A 414 -6.21 19.54 20.91
CA VAL A 414 -5.79 20.28 22.11
C VAL A 414 -4.81 19.47 22.96
N ASN A 415 -5.02 18.15 23.11
CA ASN A 415 -4.20 17.32 23.98
C ASN A 415 -2.77 17.08 23.44
N LYS A 416 -2.59 16.96 22.12
CA LYS A 416 -1.31 16.55 21.51
C LYS A 416 -0.44 17.68 20.96
N CYS A 417 -1.02 18.81 20.55
CA CYS A 417 -0.23 19.98 20.19
C CYS A 417 0.60 20.47 21.38
N ASP A 418 1.62 21.27 21.11
CA ASP A 418 2.40 21.97 22.12
C ASP A 418 1.79 23.36 22.33
N ASN A 419 1.55 24.07 21.23
CA ASN A 419 0.94 25.39 21.24
C ASN A 419 -0.42 25.37 20.53
N GLY A 420 -1.32 26.26 20.93
CA GLY A 420 -2.66 26.38 20.37
C GLY A 420 -3.08 27.84 20.26
N ILE A 421 -3.33 28.29 19.03
CA ILE A 421 -3.57 29.69 18.68
C ILE A 421 -4.92 29.81 17.95
N VAL A 422 -5.73 30.78 18.34
CA VAL A 422 -6.98 31.14 17.64
C VAL A 422 -6.78 32.49 16.94
N ILE A 423 -7.08 32.55 15.65
CA ILE A 423 -7.08 33.80 14.87
C ILE A 423 -8.53 34.26 14.70
N HIS A 424 -8.85 35.43 15.25
CA HIS A 424 -10.18 36.02 15.25
C HIS A 424 -10.18 37.41 14.61
N ARG A 425 -11.19 37.69 13.79
CA ARG A 425 -11.53 39.04 13.29
C ARG A 425 -12.95 39.35 13.73
N ASN A 426 -13.14 40.46 14.41
CA ASN A 426 -14.47 40.95 14.74
C ASN A 426 -15.22 41.30 13.43
N ARG A 427 -16.53 41.06 13.42
CA ARG A 427 -17.43 41.32 12.28
C ARG A 427 -18.59 42.26 12.61
N ASN A 428 -18.71 42.67 13.87
CA ASN A 428 -19.76 43.56 14.34
C ASN A 428 -19.15 44.94 14.64
N PRO A 429 -19.50 46.01 13.89
CA PRO A 429 -19.02 47.36 14.16
C PRO A 429 -19.30 47.83 15.59
N ASN A 430 -20.38 47.33 16.19
CA ASN A 430 -20.82 47.72 17.54
C ASN A 430 -20.09 46.95 18.65
N ALA A 431 -19.21 45.99 18.32
CA ALA A 431 -18.43 45.19 19.27
C ALA A 431 -16.94 45.55 19.31
N GLY A 432 -16.46 46.42 18.40
CA GLY A 432 -15.06 46.84 18.33
C GLY A 432 -14.60 47.12 16.89
N PRO A 433 -13.29 47.37 16.68
CA PRO A 433 -12.70 47.51 15.34
C PRO A 433 -12.91 46.26 14.48
N ILE A 434 -12.93 46.42 13.15
CA ILE A 434 -13.19 45.33 12.16
C ILE A 434 -11.91 45.01 11.35
N ASP A 435 -11.05 46.01 11.29
CA ASP A 435 -9.67 46.07 10.83
C ASP A 435 -8.66 45.50 11.85
N GLN A 436 -9.07 45.18 13.07
CA GLN A 436 -8.18 44.54 14.05
C GLN A 436 -8.34 43.00 14.03
N VAL A 437 -7.20 42.31 14.07
CA VAL A 437 -7.11 40.85 14.17
C VAL A 437 -6.57 40.49 15.55
N GLN A 438 -7.34 39.71 16.29
CA GLN A 438 -6.97 39.20 17.60
C GLN A 438 -6.30 37.83 17.43
N VAL A 439 -5.12 37.67 18.01
CA VAL A 439 -4.33 36.44 18.04
C VAL A 439 -4.34 35.91 19.47
N LEU A 440 -5.19 34.93 19.74
CA LEU A 440 -5.45 34.41 21.07
C LEU A 440 -4.61 33.15 21.28
N VAL A 441 -3.50 33.27 22.02
CA VAL A 441 -2.69 32.12 22.44
C VAL A 441 -3.43 31.44 23.60
N ARG A 442 -3.95 30.24 23.34
CA ARG A 442 -4.82 29.49 24.26
C ARG A 442 -4.19 28.22 24.82
N LYS A 443 -3.01 27.86 24.33
CA LYS A 443 -2.12 26.87 24.94
C LYS A 443 -0.67 27.17 24.59
N VAL A 444 0.21 27.06 25.57
CA VAL A 444 1.66 26.90 25.39
C VAL A 444 2.12 25.77 26.32
N ARG A 445 2.89 24.82 25.80
CA ARG A 445 3.43 23.69 26.60
C ARG A 445 4.82 24.00 27.17
N ASN A 446 5.63 24.69 26.38
CA ASN A 446 7.00 25.04 26.73
C ASN A 446 7.05 26.44 27.33
N LYS A 447 7.22 26.51 28.66
CA LYS A 447 7.19 27.78 29.42
C LYS A 447 8.34 28.75 29.08
N VAL A 448 9.34 28.32 28.31
CA VAL A 448 10.49 29.15 27.92
C VAL A 448 10.17 30.01 26.69
N VAL A 449 9.16 29.64 25.89
CA VAL A 449 8.89 30.23 24.56
C VAL A 449 7.62 31.07 24.51
N GLY A 450 6.80 31.05 25.56
CA GLY A 450 5.53 31.78 25.59
C GLY A 450 4.65 31.49 26.80
N THR A 451 3.48 32.15 26.83
CA THR A 451 2.44 32.04 27.86
C THR A 451 1.04 32.11 27.22
N ILE A 452 -0.02 31.85 28.00
CA ILE A 452 -1.40 32.01 27.52
C ILE A 452 -1.78 33.49 27.64
N GLY A 453 -2.24 34.08 26.53
CA GLY A 453 -2.56 35.51 26.44
C GLY A 453 -3.09 35.91 25.07
N ASP A 454 -3.27 37.21 24.85
CA ASP A 454 -3.88 37.78 23.65
C ASP A 454 -2.98 38.88 23.09
N ALA A 455 -2.72 38.82 21.79
CA ALA A 455 -2.06 39.88 21.03
C ALA A 455 -3.03 40.44 19.98
N PHE A 456 -2.87 41.72 19.65
CA PHE A 456 -3.66 42.38 18.60
C PHE A 456 -2.74 42.83 17.46
N LEU A 457 -3.14 42.54 16.23
CA LEU A 457 -2.45 42.94 15.00
C LEU A 457 -3.46 43.69 14.12
N SER A 458 -3.13 44.87 13.61
CA SER A 458 -4.00 45.58 12.68
C SER A 458 -3.93 45.00 11.27
N TYR A 459 -4.93 45.31 10.45
CA TYR A 459 -4.97 44.96 9.04
C TYR A 459 -4.53 46.16 8.20
N ASN A 460 -3.41 46.01 7.51
CA ASN A 460 -2.79 47.06 6.71
C ASN A 460 -2.84 46.63 5.24
N SER A 461 -3.88 47.09 4.55
CA SER A 461 -3.81 47.36 3.12
C SER A 461 -3.00 48.64 2.90
N LEU A 462 -2.21 48.69 1.83
CA LEU A 462 -1.51 49.90 1.37
C LEU A 462 -2.51 51.09 1.27
N VAL A 463 -2.01 52.32 1.46
CA VAL A 463 -2.65 53.39 2.28
C VAL A 463 -2.92 54.67 1.47
N LEU A 464 -4.06 55.39 1.58
CA LEU A 464 -5.29 55.22 2.39
C LEU A 464 -6.54 55.90 1.75
N GLU A 465 -7.71 55.60 2.33
CA GLU A 465 -9.05 56.22 2.16
C GLU A 465 -9.78 56.01 0.80
N GLY A 466 -10.59 54.95 0.71
CA GLY A 466 -11.74 54.92 -0.23
C GLY A 466 -12.21 53.55 -0.75
N ASP A 467 -13.07 52.86 0.00
CA ASP A 467 -13.96 51.76 -0.45
C ASP A 467 -13.50 50.87 -1.64
N LEU A 468 -12.57 49.93 -1.40
CA LEU A 468 -12.63 48.49 -1.79
C LEU A 468 -11.32 47.75 -1.44
N LYS A 469 -11.39 46.51 -0.92
CA LYS A 469 -10.30 45.89 -0.13
C LYS A 469 -9.55 44.73 -0.81
N VAL A 470 -8.22 44.67 -0.60
CA VAL A 470 -7.38 43.44 -0.54
C VAL A 470 -6.45 43.57 0.69
N GLU A 471 -5.61 42.58 0.98
CA GLU A 471 -5.48 42.06 2.35
C GLU A 471 -4.03 41.74 2.83
N THR A 472 -3.53 42.46 3.87
CA THR A 472 -2.23 42.25 4.58
C THR A 472 -2.27 42.77 6.05
N MET A 473 -1.24 42.54 6.88
CA MET A 473 -1.25 42.77 8.36
C MET A 473 -0.03 43.55 8.91
N THR A 474 -0.22 44.58 9.74
CA THR A 474 0.82 45.26 10.56
C THR A 474 0.22 45.83 11.87
N VAL A 475 1.02 46.13 12.90
CA VAL A 475 0.51 46.35 14.28
C VAL A 475 0.38 47.82 14.70
N GLU A 476 -0.73 48.17 15.35
CA GLU A 476 -0.81 49.22 16.38
C GLU A 476 -1.21 48.62 17.74
N VAL A 477 -0.79 49.26 18.84
CA VAL A 477 -0.85 48.70 20.20
C VAL A 477 -1.82 49.45 21.11
N LYS A 478 -2.72 48.69 21.75
CA LYS A 478 -3.29 49.02 23.06
C LYS A 478 -3.25 47.77 23.94
N VAL A 479 -2.81 47.94 25.18
CA VAL A 479 -2.80 46.91 26.22
C VAL A 479 -3.71 47.37 27.35
N GLU A 480 -4.67 46.54 27.74
CA GLU A 480 -5.44 46.72 28.98
C GLU A 480 -5.22 45.52 29.89
N GLU A 481 -4.65 45.77 31.07
CA GLU A 481 -4.33 44.73 32.06
C GLU A 481 -5.61 44.13 32.67
N THR A 482 -5.92 42.87 32.35
CA THR A 482 -7.02 42.15 33.00
C THR A 482 -6.46 41.24 34.10
N LYS A 483 -6.95 41.43 35.33
CA LYS A 483 -6.42 40.74 36.52
C LYS A 483 -6.83 39.26 36.58
N VAL A 484 -5.89 38.42 37.03
CA VAL A 484 -6.11 37.00 37.31
C VAL A 484 -7.05 36.85 38.53
N ALA A 485 -7.97 35.88 38.46
CA ALA A 485 -8.82 35.45 39.56
C ALA A 485 -8.64 33.94 39.84
N GLU A 486 -8.86 33.51 41.08
CA GLU A 486 -8.52 32.16 41.56
C GLU A 486 -9.56 31.07 41.23
N VAL A 487 -9.14 29.81 41.44
CA VAL A 487 -9.87 28.58 41.10
C VAL A 487 -10.88 28.19 42.18
N VAL A 488 -12.10 27.83 41.77
CA VAL A 488 -13.12 27.10 42.57
C VAL A 488 -13.67 25.93 41.73
N VAL A 489 -14.16 24.88 42.38
CA VAL A 489 -14.43 23.55 41.76
C VAL A 489 -15.81 23.00 42.17
N VAL A 490 -16.37 22.08 41.35
CA VAL A 490 -17.59 21.22 41.53
C VAL A 490 -18.96 21.93 41.66
N PRO A 491 -20.11 21.27 41.34
CA PRO A 491 -20.35 19.95 40.70
C PRO A 491 -21.25 20.01 39.44
N GLN A 492 -21.78 18.85 39.00
CA GLN A 492 -22.65 18.64 37.82
C GLN A 492 -24.15 18.81 38.11
N GLU A 493 -24.98 19.05 37.08
CA GLU A 493 -26.37 18.56 37.00
C GLU A 493 -26.87 18.46 35.53
N GLU A 494 -27.86 17.59 35.29
CA GLU A 494 -28.61 17.37 34.02
C GLU A 494 -30.12 17.31 34.35
N PRO A 495 -31.06 17.15 33.39
CA PRO A 495 -31.30 17.98 32.20
C PRO A 495 -32.80 18.39 32.09
N GLU A 496 -33.13 19.43 31.30
CA GLU A 496 -34.54 19.74 30.96
C GLU A 496 -34.85 19.69 29.44
N LYS A 497 -36.15 19.68 29.12
CA LYS A 497 -36.71 19.04 27.93
C LYS A 497 -37.43 20.00 26.97
N VAL A 498 -37.25 19.69 25.68
CA VAL A 498 -38.27 19.72 24.61
C VAL A 498 -39.08 21.01 24.41
N VAL A 499 -38.84 21.64 23.25
CA VAL A 499 -39.93 22.11 22.38
C VAL A 499 -39.65 21.59 20.96
N VAL A 500 -40.65 21.00 20.31
CA VAL A 500 -40.63 20.65 18.88
C VAL A 500 -41.38 21.72 18.10
N VAL A 501 -40.81 22.18 16.99
CA VAL A 501 -41.51 22.97 15.97
C VAL A 501 -41.13 22.41 14.60
N GLU A 502 -42.14 22.09 13.78
CA GLU A 502 -41.96 21.53 12.44
C GLU A 502 -42.05 22.61 11.34
N GLU A 503 -41.56 22.25 10.15
CA GLU A 503 -41.70 22.95 8.87
C GLU A 503 -41.01 24.35 8.77
N LYS A 504 -40.44 24.76 7.62
CA LYS A 504 -40.83 24.46 6.23
C LYS A 504 -39.64 24.21 5.29
N LYS A 505 -39.91 23.46 4.22
CA LYS A 505 -39.09 23.45 2.99
C LYS A 505 -39.14 24.81 2.30
N ASN A 506 -38.07 25.13 1.59
CA ASN A 506 -38.09 25.98 0.39
C ASN A 506 -36.94 25.53 -0.52
N ASP A 507 -37.27 24.98 -1.69
CA ASP A 507 -36.29 24.62 -2.72
C ASP A 507 -35.91 25.87 -3.53
N VAL A 508 -34.60 26.09 -3.74
CA VAL A 508 -34.09 27.02 -4.76
C VAL A 508 -32.86 26.40 -5.41
N ASN A 509 -32.95 26.08 -6.71
CA ASN A 509 -31.81 25.67 -7.52
C ASN A 509 -30.88 26.88 -7.80
N GLY A 510 -29.58 26.61 -7.92
CA GLY A 510 -28.59 27.59 -8.37
C GLY A 510 -27.41 26.89 -9.02
N ASP A 511 -27.46 26.75 -10.35
CA ASP A 511 -26.38 26.15 -11.13
C ASP A 511 -25.09 26.98 -11.10
N VAL A 512 -23.93 26.31 -11.18
CA VAL A 512 -22.61 26.95 -11.22
C VAL A 512 -21.87 26.50 -12.48
N GLU A 513 -21.49 27.46 -13.32
CA GLU A 513 -20.77 27.21 -14.58
C GLU A 513 -19.36 26.66 -14.34
N VAL A 514 -18.95 25.68 -15.15
CA VAL A 514 -17.56 25.20 -15.22
C VAL A 514 -16.94 25.66 -16.54
N LYS A 515 -15.88 26.48 -16.47
CA LYS A 515 -15.12 26.90 -17.64
C LYS A 515 -13.99 25.92 -17.94
N GLU A 516 -14.05 25.31 -19.11
CA GLU A 516 -12.95 24.53 -19.67
C GLU A 516 -11.98 25.42 -20.46
N VAL A 517 -10.72 25.01 -20.59
CA VAL A 517 -9.68 25.74 -21.35
C VAL A 517 -9.10 24.82 -22.42
N ASP A 518 -8.91 25.36 -23.62
CA ASP A 518 -8.52 24.60 -24.81
C ASP A 518 -7.01 24.38 -24.94
N ALA A 519 -6.64 23.37 -25.74
CA ALA A 519 -5.28 23.06 -26.13
C ALA A 519 -5.16 23.10 -27.66
N ALA A 520 -4.11 23.74 -28.17
CA ALA A 520 -4.01 24.18 -29.56
C ALA A 520 -3.87 23.06 -30.61
N ASP A 521 -4.25 23.39 -31.84
CA ASP A 521 -4.22 22.50 -33.01
C ASP A 521 -2.80 22.12 -33.46
N ASN A 522 -2.71 20.95 -34.11
CA ASN A 522 -1.71 20.72 -35.16
C ASN A 522 -2.25 19.71 -36.19
N ASP A 523 -1.97 19.94 -37.47
CA ASP A 523 -2.83 19.50 -38.58
C ASP A 523 -2.45 18.12 -39.19
N GLY A 524 -3.28 17.67 -40.12
CA GLY A 524 -3.06 16.53 -41.02
C GLY A 524 -3.83 15.26 -40.63
N PRO A 525 -4.51 14.59 -41.58
CA PRO A 525 -5.27 13.36 -41.32
C PRO A 525 -4.34 12.21 -40.98
N LYS A 526 -4.34 11.79 -39.72
CA LYS A 526 -3.53 10.67 -39.21
C LYS A 526 -4.43 9.49 -38.91
N THR A 527 -4.24 8.39 -39.65
CA THR A 527 -4.79 7.07 -39.32
C THR A 527 -4.52 6.73 -37.85
N VAL A 528 -5.52 6.14 -37.19
CA VAL A 528 -5.58 5.87 -35.74
C VAL A 528 -4.20 5.50 -35.17
N GLN A 529 -3.60 6.43 -34.43
CA GLN A 529 -2.32 6.18 -33.78
C GLN A 529 -2.51 5.08 -32.73
N LYS A 530 -1.77 3.97 -32.88
CA LYS A 530 -1.73 2.90 -31.88
C LYS A 530 -1.29 3.50 -30.55
N SER A 531 -2.21 3.56 -29.58
CA SER A 531 -1.92 4.03 -28.23
C SER A 531 -0.83 3.15 -27.61
N SER A 532 0.14 3.76 -26.93
CA SER A 532 1.23 3.07 -26.24
C SER A 532 0.72 2.32 -25.00
N SER A 533 0.06 1.19 -25.21
CA SER A 533 -0.44 0.29 -24.17
C SER A 533 0.40 -0.97 -24.08
N TYR A 534 0.38 -1.59 -22.89
CA TYR A 534 0.87 -2.96 -22.67
C TYR A 534 0.32 -3.90 -23.73
N LYS A 535 1.22 -4.51 -24.51
CA LYS A 535 0.95 -5.60 -25.47
C LYS A 535 1.20 -6.93 -24.76
N GLU A 536 0.37 -7.95 -25.00
CA GLU A 536 0.62 -9.28 -24.45
C GLU A 536 1.97 -9.85 -24.95
N GLU A 537 2.64 -10.61 -24.08
CA GLU A 537 3.91 -11.27 -24.41
C GLU A 537 3.65 -12.47 -25.32
N SER A 538 4.34 -12.53 -26.46
CA SER A 538 4.13 -13.55 -27.49
C SER A 538 4.22 -14.98 -26.96
N ASN A 539 3.33 -15.85 -27.44
CA ASN A 539 3.30 -17.28 -27.11
C ASN A 539 4.13 -18.13 -28.10
N PHE A 540 4.80 -17.52 -29.08
CA PHE A 540 5.68 -18.23 -30.02
C PHE A 540 7.10 -18.42 -29.47
N LEU A 541 7.64 -19.64 -29.61
CA LEU A 541 9.00 -20.00 -29.17
C LEU A 541 10.13 -19.21 -29.86
N SER A 542 9.87 -18.70 -31.06
CA SER A 542 10.75 -17.78 -31.81
C SER A 542 10.98 -16.47 -31.05
N ASP A 543 9.91 -15.93 -30.47
CA ASP A 543 9.81 -14.56 -29.98
C ASP A 543 10.31 -14.43 -28.53
N LEU A 544 10.36 -15.56 -27.82
CA LEU A 544 10.96 -15.67 -26.50
C LEU A 544 12.43 -15.24 -26.50
N LYS A 545 12.89 -14.65 -25.40
CA LYS A 545 14.31 -14.38 -25.16
C LYS A 545 15.02 -15.68 -24.78
N GLU A 546 16.36 -15.69 -24.88
CA GLU A 546 17.15 -16.90 -24.62
C GLU A 546 16.94 -17.46 -23.20
N PHE A 547 16.89 -16.60 -22.18
CA PHE A 547 16.63 -17.04 -20.81
C PHE A 547 15.19 -17.57 -20.63
N GLU A 548 14.22 -17.06 -21.40
CA GLU A 548 12.82 -17.47 -21.34
C GLU A 548 12.66 -18.87 -21.97
N ARG A 549 13.31 -19.12 -23.12
CA ARG A 549 13.44 -20.48 -23.71
C ARG A 549 14.14 -21.45 -22.76
N LYS A 550 15.22 -21.02 -22.10
CA LYS A 550 15.96 -21.85 -21.14
C LYS A 550 15.09 -22.23 -19.94
N ALA A 551 14.39 -21.26 -19.34
CA ALA A 551 13.48 -21.48 -18.22
C ALA A 551 12.31 -22.40 -18.59
N LEU A 552 11.73 -22.25 -19.79
CA LEU A 552 10.70 -23.15 -20.30
C LEU A 552 11.23 -24.58 -20.49
N SER A 553 12.42 -24.74 -21.05
CA SER A 553 13.06 -26.05 -21.24
C SER A 553 13.36 -26.75 -19.91
N GLU A 554 13.87 -26.00 -18.93
CA GLU A 554 14.12 -26.49 -17.57
C GLU A 554 12.81 -26.86 -16.83
N MET A 555 11.74 -26.08 -17.03
CA MET A 555 10.42 -26.39 -16.46
C MET A 555 9.82 -27.66 -17.04
N LYS A 556 9.95 -27.89 -18.37
CA LYS A 556 9.50 -29.15 -19.01
C LYS A 556 10.21 -30.35 -18.38
N LEU A 557 11.54 -30.34 -18.31
CA LEU A 557 12.33 -31.43 -17.74
C LEU A 557 11.89 -31.75 -16.30
N LYS A 558 11.80 -30.74 -15.44
CA LYS A 558 11.38 -30.92 -14.05
C LYS A 558 9.91 -31.33 -13.89
N LEU A 559 9.04 -30.98 -14.82
CA LEU A 559 7.65 -31.43 -14.84
C LEU A 559 7.55 -32.90 -15.28
N GLU A 560 8.33 -33.30 -16.27
CA GLU A 560 8.40 -34.69 -16.75
C GLU A 560 9.00 -35.62 -15.67
N GLU A 561 10.11 -35.22 -15.05
CA GLU A 561 10.65 -35.84 -13.83
C GLU A 561 9.59 -35.92 -12.72
N ALA A 562 8.82 -34.85 -12.52
CA ALA A 562 7.83 -34.80 -11.46
C ALA A 562 6.62 -35.72 -11.70
N ILE A 563 6.21 -35.93 -12.95
CA ILE A 563 5.17 -36.89 -13.34
C ILE A 563 5.71 -38.32 -13.23
N LEU A 564 6.86 -38.60 -13.85
CA LEU A 564 7.48 -39.94 -13.84
C LEU A 564 7.83 -40.43 -12.42
N GLY A 565 8.24 -39.54 -11.53
CA GLY A 565 8.49 -39.83 -10.11
C GLY A 565 7.26 -39.71 -9.20
N ASN A 566 6.04 -39.71 -9.75
CA ASN A 566 4.75 -39.52 -9.09
C ASN A 566 4.72 -38.44 -7.98
N SER A 567 5.42 -37.33 -8.21
CA SER A 567 5.73 -36.32 -7.19
C SER A 567 4.85 -35.07 -7.26
N LEU A 568 3.79 -35.09 -8.09
CA LEU A 568 2.85 -33.98 -8.22
C LEU A 568 1.93 -33.86 -6.99
N PHE A 569 1.37 -34.98 -6.52
CA PHE A 569 0.29 -35.02 -5.53
C PHE A 569 0.75 -35.59 -4.17
N LYS A 570 1.81 -35.05 -3.57
CA LYS A 570 2.34 -35.57 -2.29
C LYS A 570 1.49 -35.11 -1.09
N LYS A 571 0.96 -36.07 -0.32
CA LYS A 571 0.31 -35.82 0.98
C LYS A 571 1.35 -35.52 2.07
N GLU A 572 1.35 -34.31 2.61
CA GLU A 572 1.96 -34.06 3.91
C GLU A 572 1.06 -34.60 5.03
N GLY A 573 1.33 -35.82 5.53
CA GLY A 573 0.39 -36.42 6.49
C GLY A 573 0.78 -37.73 7.18
N ALA A 574 2.01 -38.25 7.06
CA ALA A 574 2.40 -39.45 7.80
C ALA A 574 3.92 -39.56 8.07
N LYS A 575 4.34 -39.27 9.30
CA LYS A 575 5.54 -39.86 9.92
C LYS A 575 5.17 -40.55 11.22
N LYS A 576 4.54 -41.73 11.11
CA LYS A 576 4.58 -42.71 12.21
C LYS A 576 5.94 -43.40 12.23
N LYS A 577 6.32 -43.88 13.41
CA LYS A 577 7.63 -44.44 13.70
C LYS A 577 7.83 -45.75 12.93
N GLU A 578 8.99 -45.89 12.30
CA GLU A 578 9.72 -47.15 12.39
C GLU A 578 10.93 -46.92 13.30
N LYS A 579 11.08 -47.80 14.27
CA LYS A 579 12.30 -48.00 15.04
C LYS A 579 12.71 -49.43 14.73
N GLU A 580 13.90 -49.63 14.17
CA GLU A 580 14.56 -50.90 14.33
C GLU A 580 14.87 -51.12 15.82
N VAL A 581 14.73 -52.36 16.28
CA VAL A 581 14.88 -52.73 17.69
C VAL A 581 16.06 -53.67 17.82
N GLU A 582 17.20 -53.13 18.24
CA GLU A 582 18.23 -53.92 18.91
C GLU A 582 18.07 -53.81 20.43
N LYS A 583 18.16 -54.99 21.06
CA LYS A 583 18.16 -55.32 22.50
C LYS A 583 18.78 -56.73 22.59
N PRO A 584 19.31 -57.19 23.75
CA PRO A 584 19.13 -56.71 25.13
C PRO A 584 20.48 -56.17 25.70
N VAL A 585 20.85 -56.09 27.00
CA VAL A 585 20.43 -56.71 28.29
C VAL A 585 20.75 -55.73 29.46
N GLU A 586 20.18 -55.99 30.65
CA GLU A 586 20.62 -55.49 32.00
C GLU A 586 20.47 -53.96 32.31
N GLU A 587 20.25 -53.51 33.56
CA GLU A 587 20.01 -54.20 34.85
C GLU A 587 18.92 -53.49 35.72
N GLU A 588 18.96 -53.59 37.06
CA GLU A 588 17.77 -53.53 37.95
C GLU A 588 17.47 -52.22 38.72
N LYS A 589 16.18 -52.10 39.11
CA LYS A 589 15.58 -51.56 40.36
C LYS A 589 16.23 -50.36 41.08
N GLU A 590 15.43 -49.29 41.25
CA GLU A 590 14.94 -48.69 42.52
C GLU A 590 14.18 -47.37 42.18
N LYS A 591 13.28 -46.78 42.99
CA LYS A 591 12.78 -47.08 44.36
C LYS A 591 11.30 -46.65 44.49
N GLU A 592 10.66 -47.03 45.59
CA GLU A 592 9.21 -46.88 45.82
C GLU A 592 8.85 -45.72 46.78
N LYS A 593 7.59 -45.24 46.76
CA LYS A 593 6.89 -44.40 47.77
C LYS A 593 7.44 -42.96 47.93
N LYS A 594 6.59 -41.92 48.04
CA LYS A 594 5.51 -41.77 49.05
C LYS A 594 4.31 -40.91 48.61
N THR A 595 3.14 -41.32 49.13
CA THR A 595 1.97 -40.59 49.67
C THR A 595 1.91 -39.05 49.61
N LYS A 596 0.76 -38.35 49.67
CA LYS A 596 -0.72 -38.56 49.60
C LYS A 596 -1.36 -37.35 50.37
N GLU A 597 -2.69 -37.20 50.34
CA GLU A 597 -3.52 -36.26 51.15
C GLU A 597 -3.32 -34.74 50.86
N GLY A 598 -4.33 -33.84 50.94
CA GLY A 598 -5.80 -33.95 51.12
C GLY A 598 -6.53 -32.93 50.20
N GLN A 599 -7.84 -32.99 49.90
CA GLN A 599 -9.03 -32.94 50.78
C GLN A 599 -9.14 -31.61 51.56
N GLU A 600 -10.28 -30.92 51.74
CA GLU A 600 -11.67 -30.98 51.19
C GLU A 600 -12.33 -29.60 51.48
N SER A 601 -13.56 -29.18 51.10
CA SER A 601 -14.77 -29.71 50.43
C SER A 601 -15.51 -28.50 49.75
N GLY A 602 -16.76 -28.48 49.26
CA GLY A 602 -17.85 -29.47 49.20
C GLY A 602 -19.14 -28.91 48.54
N GLU A 603 -20.02 -29.84 48.10
CA GLU A 603 -21.51 -29.84 48.24
C GLU A 603 -22.40 -28.73 47.59
N GLN A 604 -23.66 -28.96 47.17
CA GLN A 604 -24.52 -30.13 46.83
C GLN A 604 -25.71 -29.60 45.93
N GLU A 605 -26.74 -30.32 45.45
CA GLU A 605 -27.26 -31.70 45.62
C GLU A 605 -27.02 -32.53 44.32
N GLY A 606 -27.89 -33.29 43.61
CA GLY A 606 -29.34 -33.63 43.64
C GLY A 606 -30.12 -33.07 42.43
N GLU A 607 -31.18 -33.67 41.87
CA GLU A 607 -31.85 -34.99 41.93
C GLU A 607 -32.84 -35.09 40.71
N LYS A 608 -33.40 -36.20 40.18
CA LYS A 608 -33.22 -37.67 40.22
C LYS A 608 -34.09 -38.26 39.05
N LYS A 609 -34.12 -39.60 38.89
CA LYS A 609 -35.11 -40.48 38.18
C LYS A 609 -34.74 -40.90 36.74
N GLU A 610 -34.58 -42.20 36.41
CA GLU A 610 -35.48 -43.39 36.46
C GLU A 610 -36.42 -43.43 35.21
N ASP A 611 -36.64 -44.52 34.46
CA ASP A 611 -36.34 -45.96 34.68
C ASP A 611 -36.28 -46.86 33.39
N VAL A 612 -35.61 -48.02 33.52
CA VAL A 612 -35.84 -49.40 32.94
C VAL A 612 -36.12 -49.69 31.41
N LYS A 613 -35.38 -50.73 30.93
CA LYS A 613 -35.55 -51.82 29.90
C LYS A 613 -36.98 -52.20 29.38
N PRO A 614 -37.20 -53.15 28.39
CA PRO A 614 -36.37 -54.28 27.86
C PRO A 614 -36.10 -54.29 26.32
N GLU A 615 -35.11 -54.97 25.72
CA GLU A 615 -34.77 -56.42 25.49
C GLU A 615 -35.40 -57.10 24.24
N GLY A 616 -34.67 -58.06 23.66
CA GLY A 616 -35.01 -58.88 22.48
C GLY A 616 -33.86 -58.93 21.45
N ASP A 617 -32.93 -59.90 21.48
CA ASP A 617 -33.03 -61.33 21.09
C ASP A 617 -32.95 -61.57 19.55
N ASN A 618 -32.17 -62.53 19.02
CA ASN A 618 -31.17 -63.41 19.67
C ASN A 618 -30.10 -63.93 18.67
N GLU A 619 -29.12 -64.66 19.19
CA GLU A 619 -27.93 -65.24 18.56
C GLU A 619 -28.16 -66.18 17.35
N LYS A 620 -27.09 -66.41 16.56
CA LYS A 620 -26.49 -67.76 16.49
C LYS A 620 -25.05 -67.82 15.99
N GLU A 621 -24.23 -68.53 16.75
CA GLU A 621 -22.89 -68.99 16.37
C GLU A 621 -22.93 -70.18 15.39
N LYS A 622 -21.78 -70.46 14.75
CA LYS A 622 -20.96 -71.70 14.89
C LYS A 622 -20.15 -71.95 13.60
N THR A 623 -18.86 -72.30 13.53
CA THR A 623 -17.66 -72.43 14.41
C THR A 623 -16.84 -73.58 13.78
N VAL A 624 -15.50 -73.43 13.62
CA VAL A 624 -14.49 -74.48 13.93
C VAL A 624 -14.41 -75.66 12.90
N LEU A 625 -13.28 -76.11 12.33
CA LEU A 625 -11.90 -76.39 12.83
C LEU A 625 -10.77 -76.12 11.77
N GLU A 626 -9.51 -76.10 12.25
CA GLU A 626 -8.25 -76.78 11.80
C GLU A 626 -7.95 -77.10 10.30
N CYS A 627 -6.69 -77.24 9.82
CA CYS A 627 -5.33 -76.82 10.23
C CYS A 627 -4.31 -77.18 9.11
N GLU A 628 -3.05 -76.76 9.31
CA GLU A 628 -1.80 -77.21 8.66
C GLU A 628 -1.28 -76.44 7.42
N GLU A 629 0.00 -76.70 7.11
CA GLU A 629 0.94 -75.75 6.52
C GLU A 629 0.93 -75.73 4.98
N GLU A 630 0.77 -74.56 4.36
CA GLU A 630 1.29 -74.37 3.01
C GLU A 630 1.75 -72.92 2.73
N LYS A 631 2.81 -72.79 1.93
CA LYS A 631 3.48 -71.51 1.62
C LYS A 631 2.65 -70.67 0.65
N THR A 632 1.63 -69.99 1.15
CA THR A 632 0.90 -68.99 0.38
C THR A 632 1.70 -67.69 0.34
N GLN A 633 1.87 -67.11 -0.85
CA GLN A 633 2.55 -65.83 -1.02
C GLN A 633 1.81 -64.75 -0.23
N VAL A 634 2.54 -63.93 0.54
CA VAL A 634 2.08 -62.56 0.79
C VAL A 634 2.14 -61.88 -0.57
N VAL A 635 1.00 -61.83 -1.26
CA VAL A 635 0.82 -60.93 -2.39
C VAL A 635 0.91 -59.53 -1.80
N ILE A 636 2.11 -58.96 -1.90
CA ILE A 636 2.25 -57.52 -1.96
C ILE A 636 1.44 -57.14 -3.20
N GLU A 637 0.20 -56.67 -3.01
CA GLU A 637 -0.40 -55.79 -3.99
C GLU A 637 0.49 -54.56 -4.02
N GLU A 638 1.52 -54.62 -4.87
CA GLU A 638 2.10 -53.44 -5.46
C GLU A 638 0.95 -52.76 -6.20
N LYS A 639 0.25 -51.88 -5.47
CA LYS A 639 -0.29 -50.68 -6.09
C LYS A 639 0.91 -49.88 -6.57
N SER A 640 1.45 -50.31 -7.70
CA SER A 640 2.08 -49.45 -8.67
C SER A 640 1.14 -48.26 -8.81
N GLU A 641 1.53 -47.13 -8.22
CA GLU A 641 0.79 -45.90 -8.42
C GLU A 641 0.87 -45.62 -9.92
N GLU A 642 -0.24 -45.83 -10.62
CA GLU A 642 -0.27 -45.69 -12.08
C GLU A 642 0.20 -44.28 -12.42
N ILE A 643 1.36 -44.21 -13.08
CA ILE A 643 1.95 -42.93 -13.48
C ILE A 643 0.97 -42.31 -14.47
N ASP A 644 0.22 -41.32 -13.99
CA ASP A 644 -0.74 -40.58 -14.80
C ASP A 644 -0.01 -39.73 -15.83
N ARG A 645 0.27 -40.36 -16.98
CA ARG A 645 0.86 -39.72 -18.16
C ARG A 645 -0.18 -38.95 -18.98
N ASP A 646 -1.46 -39.04 -18.62
CA ASP A 646 -2.59 -38.40 -19.31
C ASP A 646 -3.10 -37.16 -18.56
N ILE A 647 -2.46 -36.83 -17.43
CA ILE A 647 -2.65 -35.58 -16.71
C ILE A 647 -2.62 -34.37 -17.66
N SER A 648 -3.70 -33.60 -17.58
CA SER A 648 -3.94 -32.41 -18.37
C SER A 648 -4.53 -31.30 -17.50
N ILE A 649 -4.50 -30.07 -18.00
CA ILE A 649 -5.17 -28.93 -17.38
C ILE A 649 -5.80 -28.09 -18.49
N TRP A 650 -7.08 -27.72 -18.33
CA TRP A 650 -7.87 -27.03 -19.38
C TRP A 650 -7.84 -27.74 -20.75
N GLY A 651 -7.82 -29.08 -20.75
CA GLY A 651 -7.73 -29.91 -21.96
C GLY A 651 -6.33 -30.01 -22.60
N VAL A 652 -5.32 -29.33 -22.04
CA VAL A 652 -3.93 -29.38 -22.51
C VAL A 652 -3.14 -30.46 -21.75
N PRO A 653 -2.60 -31.50 -22.41
CA PRO A 653 -1.71 -32.47 -21.77
C PRO A 653 -0.48 -31.80 -21.16
N LEU A 654 -0.11 -32.18 -19.94
CA LEU A 654 1.05 -31.62 -19.23
C LEU A 654 2.32 -32.46 -19.36
N PHE A 655 2.22 -33.70 -19.85
CA PHE A 655 3.36 -34.59 -20.06
C PHE A 655 4.17 -34.16 -21.30
N PRO A 656 5.37 -33.57 -21.18
CA PRO A 656 5.98 -32.80 -22.28
C PRO A 656 6.35 -33.64 -23.52
N SER A 657 6.76 -34.90 -23.33
CA SER A 657 7.06 -35.82 -24.44
C SER A 657 5.84 -36.34 -25.20
N LYS A 658 4.61 -36.01 -24.80
CA LYS A 658 3.41 -36.14 -25.67
C LYS A 658 3.30 -35.02 -26.72
N GLY A 659 4.15 -34.00 -26.68
CA GLY A 659 4.38 -33.09 -27.79
C GLY A 659 3.23 -32.12 -28.14
N SER A 660 2.33 -31.82 -27.21
CA SER A 660 1.28 -30.82 -27.43
C SER A 660 1.88 -29.41 -27.42
N GLU A 661 1.72 -28.68 -28.52
CA GLU A 661 2.19 -27.28 -28.63
C GLU A 661 1.54 -26.35 -27.59
N GLY A 662 0.34 -26.71 -27.10
CA GLY A 662 -0.34 -25.95 -26.06
C GLY A 662 0.27 -26.10 -24.67
N THR A 663 1.05 -27.16 -24.41
CA THR A 663 1.77 -27.34 -23.13
C THR A 663 2.68 -26.15 -22.89
N ASP A 664 3.38 -25.66 -23.92
CA ASP A 664 4.29 -24.52 -23.84
C ASP A 664 3.56 -23.22 -23.48
N VAL A 665 2.37 -22.99 -24.05
CA VAL A 665 1.54 -21.81 -23.75
C VAL A 665 1.08 -21.83 -22.30
N VAL A 666 0.68 -23.00 -21.78
CA VAL A 666 0.31 -23.17 -20.36
C VAL A 666 1.52 -22.96 -19.44
N LEU A 667 2.66 -23.60 -19.70
CA LEU A 667 3.87 -23.45 -18.86
C LEU A 667 4.40 -22.01 -18.86
N LEU A 668 4.35 -21.31 -20.00
CA LEU A 668 4.71 -19.90 -20.07
C LEU A 668 3.84 -19.02 -19.15
N LYS A 669 2.55 -19.32 -18.95
CA LYS A 669 1.71 -18.58 -17.99
C LYS A 669 2.21 -18.71 -16.55
N PHE A 670 2.55 -19.92 -16.11
CA PHE A 670 3.12 -20.15 -14.77
C PHE A 670 4.50 -19.50 -14.59
N LEU A 671 5.37 -19.59 -15.59
CA LEU A 671 6.69 -18.93 -15.58
C LEU A 671 6.55 -17.41 -15.49
N ARG A 672 5.69 -16.81 -16.32
CA ARG A 672 5.40 -15.37 -16.30
C ARG A 672 4.84 -14.89 -14.97
N ALA A 673 3.99 -15.68 -14.31
CA ALA A 673 3.45 -15.37 -12.98
C ALA A 673 4.48 -15.49 -11.83
N ARG A 674 5.71 -15.96 -12.11
CA ARG A 674 6.81 -16.10 -11.14
C ARG A 674 8.14 -15.56 -11.68
N ASP A 675 8.10 -14.58 -12.58
CA ASP A 675 9.28 -13.91 -13.18
C ASP A 675 10.33 -14.89 -13.75
N PHE A 676 9.86 -15.95 -14.43
CA PHE A 676 10.64 -17.06 -15.01
C PHE A 676 11.47 -17.88 -14.00
N LYS A 677 11.18 -17.79 -12.69
CA LYS A 677 11.76 -18.69 -11.68
C LYS A 677 11.14 -20.08 -11.79
N VAL A 678 11.89 -21.01 -12.36
CA VAL A 678 11.42 -22.36 -12.73
C VAL A 678 10.86 -23.15 -11.54
N ASN A 679 11.53 -23.10 -10.38
CA ASN A 679 11.09 -23.83 -9.18
C ASN A 679 9.77 -23.25 -8.65
N ASP A 680 9.70 -21.94 -8.44
CA ASP A 680 8.51 -21.21 -7.96
C ASP A 680 7.29 -21.43 -8.89
N ALA A 681 7.53 -21.47 -10.21
CA ALA A 681 6.51 -21.73 -11.23
C ALA A 681 6.01 -23.19 -11.21
N LEU A 682 6.92 -24.15 -11.02
CA LEU A 682 6.57 -25.56 -10.90
C LEU A 682 5.83 -25.84 -9.58
N GLU A 683 6.22 -25.19 -8.48
CA GLU A 683 5.51 -25.29 -7.20
C GLU A 683 4.11 -24.68 -7.30
N MET A 684 3.95 -23.55 -8.00
CA MET A 684 2.64 -22.99 -8.31
C MET A 684 1.78 -23.98 -9.11
N LEU A 685 2.31 -24.56 -10.20
CA LEU A 685 1.60 -25.57 -11.00
C LEU A 685 1.18 -26.79 -10.17
N LYS A 686 2.07 -27.32 -9.30
CA LYS A 686 1.72 -28.43 -8.39
C LYS A 686 0.59 -28.05 -7.43
N LYS A 687 0.63 -26.85 -6.84
CA LYS A 687 -0.43 -26.34 -5.96
C LYS A 687 -1.75 -26.15 -6.71
N THR A 688 -1.72 -25.66 -7.95
CA THR A 688 -2.91 -25.54 -8.80
C THR A 688 -3.52 -26.91 -9.12
N LEU A 689 -2.72 -27.91 -9.48
CA LEU A 689 -3.20 -29.27 -9.76
C LEU A 689 -3.79 -29.94 -8.51
N GLN A 690 -3.13 -29.80 -7.35
CA GLN A 690 -3.66 -30.26 -6.07
C GLN A 690 -4.98 -29.56 -5.72
N TRP A 691 -5.04 -28.22 -5.87
CA TRP A 691 -6.24 -27.43 -5.61
C TRP A 691 -7.41 -27.80 -6.52
N ARG A 692 -7.17 -28.02 -7.83
CA ARG A 692 -8.21 -28.48 -8.77
C ARG A 692 -8.82 -29.81 -8.33
N LYS A 693 -7.97 -30.76 -7.91
CA LYS A 693 -8.36 -32.09 -7.44
C LYS A 693 -9.11 -32.04 -6.11
N GLU A 694 -8.61 -31.30 -5.12
CA GLU A 694 -9.26 -31.12 -3.80
C GLU A 694 -10.57 -30.33 -3.88
N SER A 695 -10.64 -29.35 -4.78
CA SER A 695 -11.82 -28.51 -4.97
C SER A 695 -12.76 -29.03 -6.07
N ASN A 696 -12.52 -30.22 -6.62
CA ASN A 696 -13.31 -30.83 -7.70
C ASN A 696 -13.61 -29.82 -8.85
N ILE A 697 -12.58 -29.23 -9.43
CA ILE A 697 -12.74 -28.17 -10.47
C ILE A 697 -12.98 -28.77 -11.86
N ASP A 698 -12.48 -29.97 -12.13
CA ASP A 698 -12.52 -30.53 -13.49
C ASP A 698 -13.92 -31.00 -13.93
N SER A 699 -14.85 -31.24 -12.98
CA SER A 699 -16.29 -31.46 -13.27
C SER A 699 -17.17 -30.23 -12.97
N LEU A 700 -16.58 -29.11 -12.55
CA LEU A 700 -17.32 -27.89 -12.15
C LEU A 700 -18.16 -27.31 -13.29
N LEU A 701 -17.79 -27.57 -14.55
CA LEU A 701 -18.50 -27.11 -15.74
C LEU A 701 -19.92 -27.69 -15.85
N ASP A 702 -20.11 -28.91 -15.34
CA ASP A 702 -21.36 -29.69 -15.36
C ASP A 702 -22.17 -29.54 -14.06
N GLU A 703 -21.65 -28.83 -13.04
CA GLU A 703 -22.36 -28.57 -11.78
C GLU A 703 -23.49 -27.55 -11.97
N GLU A 704 -24.74 -27.95 -11.68
CA GLU A 704 -25.86 -27.01 -11.53
C GLU A 704 -25.75 -26.25 -10.19
N ILE A 705 -25.28 -25.00 -10.25
CA ILE A 705 -25.13 -24.13 -9.08
C ILE A 705 -26.40 -23.28 -8.94
N GLY A 706 -27.21 -23.55 -7.91
CA GLY A 706 -28.56 -23.04 -7.71
C GLY A 706 -28.73 -21.54 -7.40
N VAL A 707 -27.83 -20.67 -7.86
CA VAL A 707 -27.97 -19.20 -7.80
C VAL A 707 -27.75 -18.64 -9.20
N ASP A 708 -28.82 -18.18 -9.85
CA ASP A 708 -28.70 -17.47 -11.11
C ASP A 708 -28.08 -16.09 -10.87
N LEU A 709 -26.83 -15.95 -11.32
CA LEU A 709 -26.03 -14.73 -11.31
C LEU A 709 -25.63 -14.33 -12.75
N SER A 710 -26.36 -14.80 -13.77
CA SER A 710 -26.10 -14.47 -15.19
C SER A 710 -26.11 -12.96 -15.46
N SER A 711 -27.01 -12.21 -14.82
CA SER A 711 -27.06 -10.75 -14.88
C SER A 711 -25.89 -10.06 -14.15
N ALA A 712 -25.19 -10.79 -13.26
CA ALA A 712 -24.08 -10.29 -12.47
C ALA A 712 -22.73 -10.45 -13.21
N PHE A 713 -22.50 -11.58 -13.89
CA PHE A 713 -21.29 -11.77 -14.68
C PHE A 713 -21.57 -12.65 -15.93
N TYR A 714 -21.12 -12.19 -17.11
CA TYR A 714 -21.38 -12.88 -18.38
C TYR A 714 -20.27 -12.66 -19.42
N MET A 715 -20.19 -13.58 -20.40
CA MET A 715 -19.28 -13.48 -21.56
C MET A 715 -20.03 -12.92 -22.77
N ASN A 716 -19.74 -11.69 -23.20
CA ASN A 716 -20.35 -11.10 -24.40
C ASN A 716 -19.33 -10.29 -25.21
N GLY A 717 -19.07 -10.74 -26.44
CA GLY A 717 -18.27 -10.02 -27.41
C GLY A 717 -16.77 -10.26 -27.35
N ILE A 718 -16.06 -9.60 -28.28
CA ILE A 718 -14.65 -9.83 -28.60
C ILE A 718 -13.94 -8.47 -28.73
N ASP A 719 -12.73 -8.36 -28.17
CA ASP A 719 -11.93 -7.14 -28.27
C ASP A 719 -11.12 -7.03 -29.59
N ARG A 720 -10.43 -5.89 -29.80
CA ARG A 720 -9.66 -5.59 -31.02
C ARG A 720 -8.42 -6.48 -31.22
N GLU A 721 -8.01 -7.24 -30.21
CA GLU A 721 -6.90 -8.20 -30.29
C GLU A 721 -7.40 -9.66 -30.29
N GLY A 722 -8.72 -9.88 -30.22
CA GLY A 722 -9.38 -11.18 -30.31
C GLY A 722 -9.82 -11.77 -28.96
N HIS A 723 -9.56 -11.10 -27.83
CA HIS A 723 -9.88 -11.63 -26.51
C HIS A 723 -11.39 -11.69 -26.28
N PRO A 724 -11.96 -12.84 -25.84
CA PRO A 724 -13.34 -12.90 -25.37
C PRO A 724 -13.55 -12.00 -24.16
N VAL A 725 -14.62 -11.20 -24.18
CA VAL A 725 -14.89 -10.17 -23.19
C VAL A 725 -15.83 -10.68 -22.08
N CYS A 726 -15.36 -10.58 -20.83
CA CYS A 726 -16.08 -10.95 -19.62
C CYS A 726 -16.56 -9.69 -18.89
N TYR A 727 -17.86 -9.48 -18.79
CA TYR A 727 -18.47 -8.41 -18.00
C TYR A 727 -18.73 -8.87 -16.58
N ASN A 728 -18.38 -8.04 -15.60
CA ASN A 728 -18.55 -8.27 -14.16
C ASN A 728 -19.33 -7.06 -13.58
N ILE A 729 -20.66 -7.15 -13.43
CA ILE A 729 -21.53 -6.06 -12.98
C ILE A 729 -21.81 -6.19 -11.49
N TYR A 730 -21.22 -5.30 -10.68
CA TYR A 730 -21.31 -5.38 -9.22
C TYR A 730 -22.54 -4.67 -8.64
N GLY A 731 -23.18 -3.76 -9.39
CA GLY A 731 -24.37 -3.03 -8.96
C GLY A 731 -25.58 -3.90 -8.64
N VAL A 732 -25.68 -5.10 -9.22
CA VAL A 732 -26.79 -6.04 -8.95
C VAL A 732 -26.88 -6.46 -7.47
N PHE A 733 -25.79 -6.37 -6.72
CA PHE A 733 -25.72 -6.69 -5.29
C PHE A 733 -26.18 -5.53 -4.38
N GLU A 734 -26.61 -4.40 -4.96
CA GLU A 734 -27.40 -3.38 -4.27
C GLU A 734 -28.75 -3.96 -3.81
N ASN A 735 -29.37 -4.80 -4.65
CA ASN A 735 -30.59 -5.55 -4.33
C ASN A 735 -30.35 -6.52 -3.15
N GLU A 736 -31.09 -6.33 -2.04
CA GLU A 736 -30.88 -7.11 -0.82
C GLU A 736 -31.31 -8.58 -0.92
N GLU A 737 -32.26 -8.93 -1.81
CA GLU A 737 -32.56 -10.34 -2.06
C GLU A 737 -31.39 -11.04 -2.74
N LEU A 738 -30.83 -10.45 -3.80
CA LEU A 738 -29.66 -11.01 -4.49
C LEU A 738 -28.44 -11.04 -3.57
N TYR A 739 -28.25 -10.02 -2.73
CA TYR A 739 -27.21 -10.03 -1.69
C TYR A 739 -27.41 -11.16 -0.68
N ALA A 740 -28.63 -11.36 -0.16
CA ALA A 740 -28.94 -12.42 0.79
C ALA A 740 -28.91 -13.84 0.17
N LYS A 741 -29.19 -13.96 -1.14
CA LYS A 741 -29.09 -15.19 -1.95
C LYS A 741 -27.63 -15.54 -2.29
N ALA A 742 -26.74 -14.56 -2.47
CA ALA A 742 -25.32 -14.80 -2.80
C ALA A 742 -24.37 -14.83 -1.58
N PHE A 743 -24.64 -14.07 -0.51
CA PHE A 743 -23.67 -13.85 0.58
C PHE A 743 -24.20 -14.06 2.00
N GLY A 744 -25.51 -14.26 2.18
CA GLY A 744 -26.17 -14.22 3.50
C GLY A 744 -25.69 -15.23 4.53
N ASP A 745 -25.15 -16.38 4.09
CA ASP A 745 -24.56 -17.41 4.94
C ASP A 745 -23.26 -17.97 4.32
N GLU A 746 -22.57 -18.86 5.03
CA GLU A 746 -21.28 -19.38 4.56
C GLU A 746 -21.42 -20.29 3.33
N GLU A 747 -22.54 -20.99 3.19
CA GLU A 747 -22.72 -21.96 2.11
C GLU A 747 -23.01 -21.26 0.79
N LYS A 748 -23.85 -20.22 0.81
CA LYS A 748 -24.02 -19.30 -0.33
C LYS A 748 -22.70 -18.65 -0.75
N ARG A 749 -21.85 -18.25 0.22
CA ARG A 749 -20.50 -17.73 -0.09
C ARG A 749 -19.58 -18.77 -0.73
N LYS A 750 -19.73 -20.07 -0.43
CA LYS A 750 -19.01 -21.15 -1.15
C LYS A 750 -19.60 -21.37 -2.55
N GLN A 751 -20.92 -21.37 -2.70
CA GLN A 751 -21.61 -21.50 -3.99
C GLN A 751 -21.23 -20.34 -4.94
N PHE A 752 -21.20 -19.09 -4.44
CA PHE A 752 -20.68 -17.93 -5.17
C PHE A 752 -19.23 -18.12 -5.65
N LEU A 753 -18.35 -18.69 -4.81
CA LEU A 753 -16.97 -18.98 -5.19
C LEU A 753 -16.90 -20.08 -6.27
N ARG A 754 -17.62 -21.20 -6.11
CA ARG A 754 -17.70 -22.25 -7.15
C ARG A 754 -18.22 -21.68 -8.46
N TRP A 755 -19.27 -20.89 -8.42
CA TRP A 755 -19.84 -20.24 -9.60
C TRP A 755 -18.84 -19.28 -10.26
N ARG A 756 -18.10 -18.49 -9.48
CA ARG A 756 -17.08 -17.57 -10.01
C ARG A 756 -15.88 -18.31 -10.64
N PHE A 757 -15.59 -19.54 -10.21
CA PHE A 757 -14.64 -20.44 -10.88
C PHE A 757 -15.25 -21.10 -12.12
N GLN A 758 -16.52 -21.52 -12.08
CA GLN A 758 -17.23 -22.10 -13.24
C GLN A 758 -17.27 -21.09 -14.40
N LEU A 759 -17.54 -19.82 -14.13
CA LEU A 759 -17.44 -18.75 -15.12
C LEU A 759 -16.03 -18.61 -15.71
N MET A 760 -14.99 -18.78 -14.88
CA MET A 760 -13.60 -18.71 -15.33
C MET A 760 -13.24 -19.89 -16.25
N GLU A 761 -13.63 -21.11 -15.90
CA GLU A 761 -13.47 -22.30 -16.75
C GLU A 761 -14.28 -22.17 -18.06
N LYS A 762 -15.54 -21.70 -18.01
CA LYS A 762 -16.38 -21.40 -19.19
C LYS A 762 -15.78 -20.29 -20.06
N GLY A 763 -15.02 -19.36 -19.48
CA GLY A 763 -14.21 -18.39 -20.20
C GLY A 763 -12.99 -19.04 -20.89
N ILE A 764 -12.29 -19.94 -20.19
CA ILE A 764 -11.11 -20.65 -20.73
C ILE A 764 -11.48 -21.61 -21.86
N GLN A 765 -12.66 -22.25 -21.83
CA GLN A 765 -13.17 -23.04 -22.95
C GLN A 765 -13.32 -22.25 -24.27
N LYS A 766 -13.31 -20.91 -24.24
CA LYS A 766 -13.35 -20.06 -25.44
C LYS A 766 -11.97 -19.60 -25.93
N LEU A 767 -10.89 -20.04 -25.26
CA LEU A 767 -9.51 -19.66 -25.58
C LEU A 767 -8.85 -20.69 -26.50
N ASP A 768 -7.98 -20.22 -27.38
CA ASP A 768 -7.08 -21.08 -28.14
C ASP A 768 -5.72 -21.09 -27.44
N LEU A 769 -5.44 -22.20 -26.73
CA LEU A 769 -4.19 -22.38 -26.00
C LEU A 769 -3.04 -22.89 -26.87
N ARG A 770 -3.14 -22.87 -28.20
CA ARG A 770 -2.02 -23.16 -29.13
C ARG A 770 -1.12 -21.93 -29.33
N PRO A 771 0.13 -22.09 -29.78
CA PRO A 771 1.00 -20.94 -30.09
C PRO A 771 0.38 -20.01 -31.14
N GLY A 772 0.29 -18.72 -30.82
CA GLY A 772 -0.40 -17.73 -31.64
C GLY A 772 -1.91 -17.66 -31.47
N GLY A 773 -2.51 -18.59 -30.71
CA GLY A 773 -3.91 -18.55 -30.31
C GLY A 773 -4.18 -17.48 -29.25
N VAL A 774 -5.45 -17.06 -29.17
CA VAL A 774 -5.94 -16.13 -28.15
C VAL A 774 -6.03 -16.88 -26.81
N ALA A 775 -5.04 -16.66 -25.95
CA ALA A 775 -4.84 -17.43 -24.73
C ALA A 775 -5.28 -16.70 -23.44
N SER A 776 -6.00 -15.58 -23.53
CA SER A 776 -6.42 -14.78 -22.36
C SER A 776 -7.72 -14.00 -22.61
N LEU A 777 -8.33 -13.50 -21.52
CA LEU A 777 -9.60 -12.77 -21.52
C LEU A 777 -9.41 -11.28 -21.27
N LEU A 778 -10.32 -10.46 -21.81
CA LEU A 778 -10.53 -9.08 -21.37
C LEU A 778 -11.62 -9.07 -20.29
N GLN A 779 -11.31 -8.61 -19.07
CA GLN A 779 -12.33 -8.42 -18.02
C GLN A 779 -12.75 -6.96 -17.92
N ILE A 780 -14.05 -6.68 -18.00
CA ILE A 780 -14.65 -5.37 -17.80
C ILE A 780 -15.51 -5.43 -16.53
N SER A 781 -15.12 -4.68 -15.51
CA SER A 781 -15.76 -4.68 -14.19
C SER A 781 -16.54 -3.39 -13.98
N ASP A 782 -17.87 -3.47 -14.05
CA ASP A 782 -18.77 -2.34 -13.85
C ASP A 782 -19.07 -2.15 -12.35
N LEU A 783 -18.61 -1.02 -11.82
CA LEU A 783 -18.78 -0.63 -10.42
C LEU A 783 -19.89 0.41 -10.22
N LYS A 784 -20.70 0.71 -11.26
CA LYS A 784 -21.94 1.50 -11.12
C LYS A 784 -22.83 0.87 -10.06
N ASN A 785 -23.27 1.67 -9.10
CA ASN A 785 -24.05 1.23 -7.93
C ASN A 785 -23.43 0.06 -7.12
N SER A 786 -22.13 -0.22 -7.26
CA SER A 786 -21.49 -1.28 -6.47
C SER A 786 -21.66 -1.02 -4.97
N PRO A 787 -22.07 -2.04 -4.17
CA PRO A 787 -22.45 -1.80 -2.78
C PRO A 787 -21.40 -1.09 -1.93
N SER A 788 -21.89 -0.23 -1.03
CA SER A 788 -21.09 0.52 -0.08
C SER A 788 -20.11 -0.39 0.69
N PRO A 789 -18.90 0.08 1.06
CA PRO A 789 -17.91 -0.66 1.86
C PRO A 789 -18.42 -1.27 3.19
N SER A 790 -19.62 -0.92 3.64
CA SER A 790 -20.34 -1.56 4.75
C SER A 790 -20.79 -3.00 4.46
N LYS A 791 -21.05 -3.38 3.20
CA LYS A 791 -21.44 -4.74 2.80
C LYS A 791 -20.23 -5.70 2.84
N LYS A 792 -19.88 -6.10 4.06
CA LYS A 792 -18.63 -6.80 4.42
C LYS A 792 -18.49 -8.18 3.77
N GLU A 793 -19.59 -8.92 3.62
CA GLU A 793 -19.59 -10.32 3.18
C GLU A 793 -19.22 -10.43 1.70
N LEU A 794 -19.78 -9.57 0.84
CA LEU A 794 -19.38 -9.41 -0.56
C LEU A 794 -17.88 -9.07 -0.67
N ARG A 795 -17.38 -8.13 0.14
CA ARG A 795 -15.95 -7.75 0.12
C ARG A 795 -15.05 -8.93 0.54
N THR A 796 -15.43 -9.71 1.53
CA THR A 796 -14.70 -10.92 1.94
C THR A 796 -14.76 -12.02 0.87
N ALA A 797 -15.92 -12.26 0.27
CA ALA A 797 -16.09 -13.24 -0.80
C ALA A 797 -15.26 -12.86 -2.05
N MET A 798 -15.33 -11.59 -2.48
CA MET A 798 -14.55 -11.08 -3.61
C MET A 798 -13.05 -11.08 -3.34
N SER A 799 -12.59 -10.73 -2.14
CA SER A 799 -11.18 -10.83 -1.77
C SER A 799 -10.67 -12.27 -1.90
N LYS A 800 -11.43 -13.24 -1.35
CA LYS A 800 -11.10 -14.67 -1.46
C LYS A 800 -11.16 -15.19 -2.91
N ALA A 801 -12.09 -14.70 -3.72
CA ALA A 801 -12.16 -15.02 -5.14
C ALA A 801 -10.92 -14.52 -5.89
N VAL A 802 -10.50 -13.26 -5.67
CA VAL A 802 -9.32 -12.66 -6.31
C VAL A 802 -8.04 -13.41 -5.95
N THR A 803 -7.83 -13.75 -4.66
CA THR A 803 -6.68 -14.57 -4.25
C THR A 803 -6.66 -15.94 -4.94
N LEU A 804 -7.78 -16.68 -4.88
CA LEU A 804 -7.84 -18.02 -5.48
C LEU A 804 -7.73 -17.99 -7.01
N LEU A 805 -8.17 -16.93 -7.68
CA LEU A 805 -7.94 -16.72 -9.12
C LEU A 805 -6.45 -16.39 -9.40
N GLN A 806 -5.81 -15.54 -8.61
CA GLN A 806 -4.38 -15.21 -8.76
C GLN A 806 -3.45 -16.41 -8.52
N ASP A 807 -3.79 -17.29 -7.58
CA ASP A 807 -2.99 -18.46 -7.24
C ASP A 807 -3.16 -19.65 -8.19
N ASN A 808 -4.30 -19.76 -8.89
CA ASN A 808 -4.65 -20.94 -9.70
C ASN A 808 -4.89 -20.67 -11.18
N TYR A 809 -5.05 -19.41 -11.59
CA TYR A 809 -5.32 -19.00 -12.98
C TYR A 809 -4.31 -17.94 -13.47
N PRO A 810 -2.98 -18.25 -13.43
CA PRO A 810 -1.95 -17.30 -13.81
C PRO A 810 -2.09 -16.83 -15.27
N GLU A 811 -1.94 -15.53 -15.49
CA GLU A 811 -1.87 -14.92 -16.84
C GLU A 811 -3.03 -15.30 -17.80
N PHE A 812 -4.22 -15.62 -17.27
CA PHE A 812 -5.44 -15.82 -18.07
C PHE A 812 -6.23 -14.53 -18.35
N VAL A 813 -5.77 -13.38 -17.83
CA VAL A 813 -6.38 -12.07 -18.09
C VAL A 813 -5.34 -11.17 -18.74
N ALA A 814 -5.65 -10.70 -19.96
CA ALA A 814 -4.85 -9.72 -20.68
C ALA A 814 -4.91 -8.37 -19.96
N LYS A 815 -6.13 -7.93 -19.62
CA LYS A 815 -6.41 -6.64 -18.98
C LYS A 815 -7.72 -6.68 -18.18
N ASN A 816 -7.74 -5.91 -17.10
CA ASN A 816 -8.89 -5.67 -16.23
C ASN A 816 -9.25 -4.18 -16.32
N ILE A 817 -10.42 -3.86 -16.88
CA ILE A 817 -10.94 -2.50 -17.03
C ILE A 817 -12.08 -2.30 -16.03
N PHE A 818 -11.84 -1.58 -14.94
CA PHE A 818 -12.90 -1.13 -14.05
C PHE A 818 -13.59 0.10 -14.66
N ILE A 819 -14.90 0.04 -14.88
CA ILE A 819 -15.71 1.11 -15.47
C ILE A 819 -16.77 1.64 -14.50
N ASN A 820 -17.28 2.84 -14.79
CA ASN A 820 -18.26 3.57 -13.97
C ASN A 820 -17.85 3.69 -12.49
N VAL A 821 -16.54 3.78 -12.26
CA VAL A 821 -15.94 3.57 -10.95
C VAL A 821 -16.37 4.66 -9.95
N PRO A 822 -16.92 4.30 -8.77
CA PRO A 822 -17.26 5.26 -7.72
C PRO A 822 -16.02 5.99 -7.19
N PHE A 823 -16.20 7.24 -6.73
CA PHE A 823 -15.08 8.07 -6.26
C PHE A 823 -14.24 7.39 -5.17
N TRP A 824 -14.88 6.65 -4.24
CA TRP A 824 -14.20 5.94 -3.15
C TRP A 824 -13.27 4.82 -3.63
N TYR A 825 -13.54 4.21 -4.79
CA TYR A 825 -12.70 3.12 -5.31
C TYR A 825 -11.36 3.63 -5.85
N TYR A 826 -11.26 4.91 -6.25
CA TYR A 826 -9.97 5.50 -6.65
C TYR A 826 -8.97 5.50 -5.50
N ALA A 827 -9.41 5.87 -4.29
CA ALA A 827 -8.59 5.80 -3.10
C ALA A 827 -8.26 4.36 -2.69
N PHE A 828 -9.23 3.44 -2.76
CA PHE A 828 -8.99 2.00 -2.52
C PHE A 828 -7.93 1.41 -3.48
N ASN A 829 -8.01 1.74 -4.77
CA ASN A 829 -7.02 1.33 -5.76
C ASN A 829 -5.65 2.00 -5.52
N ALA A 830 -5.63 3.29 -5.18
CA ALA A 830 -4.40 4.00 -4.82
C ALA A 830 -3.72 3.37 -3.59
N LEU A 831 -4.50 2.96 -2.57
CA LEU A 831 -4.05 2.31 -1.34
C LEU A 831 -3.47 0.91 -1.58
N LEU A 832 -4.06 0.11 -2.48
CA LEU A 832 -3.53 -1.21 -2.86
C LEU A 832 -2.30 -1.11 -3.77
N SER A 833 -2.21 -0.06 -4.60
CA SER A 833 -1.18 0.06 -5.63
C SER A 833 0.27 -0.11 -5.14
N PRO A 834 0.74 0.35 -3.96
CA PRO A 834 2.13 0.20 -3.56
C PRO A 834 2.56 -1.27 -3.38
N PHE A 835 1.61 -2.17 -3.12
CA PHE A 835 1.84 -3.59 -2.86
C PHE A 835 1.73 -4.45 -4.13
N LEU A 836 1.29 -3.89 -5.26
CA LEU A 836 1.20 -4.59 -6.54
C LEU A 836 2.49 -4.48 -7.35
N ALA A 837 2.98 -5.63 -7.85
CA ALA A 837 4.10 -5.69 -8.77
C ALA A 837 3.81 -4.91 -10.06
N GLN A 838 4.86 -4.40 -10.73
CA GLN A 838 4.73 -3.55 -11.92
C GLN A 838 3.99 -4.27 -13.07
N ARG A 839 4.26 -5.56 -13.28
CA ARG A 839 3.54 -6.44 -14.23
C ARG A 839 2.03 -6.49 -13.97
N THR A 840 1.65 -6.51 -12.69
CA THR A 840 0.24 -6.54 -12.26
C THR A 840 -0.42 -5.17 -12.46
N LYS A 841 0.28 -4.07 -12.14
CA LYS A 841 -0.20 -2.69 -12.36
C LYS A 841 -0.54 -2.42 -13.83
N SER A 842 0.31 -2.80 -14.78
CA SER A 842 0.09 -2.56 -16.21
C SER A 842 -1.13 -3.28 -16.81
N LYS A 843 -1.69 -4.25 -16.10
CA LYS A 843 -2.92 -4.97 -16.49
C LYS A 843 -4.21 -4.34 -15.93
N PHE A 844 -4.14 -3.30 -15.11
CA PHE A 844 -5.30 -2.61 -14.56
C PHE A 844 -5.56 -1.26 -15.23
N VAL A 845 -6.83 -1.00 -15.56
CA VAL A 845 -7.34 0.30 -16.04
C VAL A 845 -8.55 0.67 -15.20
N VAL A 846 -8.63 1.92 -14.73
CA VAL A 846 -9.69 2.40 -13.82
C VAL A 846 -10.33 3.64 -14.41
N VAL A 847 -11.64 3.60 -14.70
CA VAL A 847 -12.30 4.54 -15.62
C VAL A 847 -13.50 5.23 -14.97
N ARG A 848 -13.49 6.58 -14.99
CA ARG A 848 -14.60 7.39 -14.46
C ARG A 848 -15.84 7.24 -15.35
N PRO A 849 -17.08 7.30 -14.83
CA PRO A 849 -18.29 7.17 -15.64
C PRO A 849 -18.27 7.99 -16.95
N ALA A 850 -17.90 9.27 -16.87
CA ALA A 850 -17.81 10.17 -18.02
C ALA A 850 -16.73 9.82 -19.07
N LYS A 851 -15.91 8.79 -18.84
CA LYS A 851 -14.88 8.27 -19.77
C LYS A 851 -15.05 6.77 -20.09
N THR A 852 -16.13 6.13 -19.64
CA THR A 852 -16.38 4.69 -19.87
C THR A 852 -16.34 4.34 -21.36
N THR A 853 -17.25 4.89 -22.17
CA THR A 853 -17.32 4.64 -23.62
C THR A 853 -16.03 5.04 -24.35
N GLU A 854 -15.49 6.23 -24.02
CA GLU A 854 -14.24 6.74 -24.60
C GLU A 854 -13.05 5.78 -24.39
N THR A 855 -13.02 5.08 -23.25
CA THR A 855 -11.95 4.13 -22.91
C THR A 855 -12.21 2.74 -23.46
N LEU A 856 -13.46 2.24 -23.44
CA LEU A 856 -13.78 0.94 -24.01
C LEU A 856 -13.52 0.88 -25.51
N LEU A 857 -13.82 1.94 -26.26
CA LEU A 857 -13.57 2.02 -27.71
C LEU A 857 -12.09 1.88 -28.13
N LYS A 858 -11.15 2.06 -27.19
CA LYS A 858 -9.70 1.86 -27.38
C LYS A 858 -9.31 0.37 -27.36
N TYR A 859 -10.16 -0.48 -26.80
CA TYR A 859 -9.92 -1.90 -26.61
C TYR A 859 -10.89 -2.79 -27.38
N VAL A 860 -12.18 -2.42 -27.42
CA VAL A 860 -13.26 -3.17 -28.06
C VAL A 860 -13.81 -2.36 -29.23
N GLN A 861 -14.40 -3.03 -30.22
CA GLN A 861 -15.06 -2.38 -31.37
C GLN A 861 -16.42 -1.79 -30.95
N ALA A 862 -16.93 -0.78 -31.65
CA ALA A 862 -18.15 -0.09 -31.23
C ALA A 862 -19.37 -1.02 -31.30
N GLU A 863 -19.38 -1.88 -32.31
CA GLU A 863 -20.32 -2.95 -32.62
C GLU A 863 -20.30 -4.09 -31.59
N GLU A 864 -19.18 -4.24 -30.87
CA GLU A 864 -18.96 -5.29 -29.87
C GLU A 864 -19.19 -4.80 -28.41
N ILE A 865 -19.30 -3.49 -28.19
CA ILE A 865 -19.63 -2.89 -26.88
C ILE A 865 -21.16 -2.83 -26.71
N PRO A 866 -21.73 -3.30 -25.57
CA PRO A 866 -23.15 -3.16 -25.24
C PRO A 866 -23.67 -1.71 -25.21
N VAL A 867 -24.94 -1.50 -25.56
CA VAL A 867 -25.61 -0.18 -25.57
C VAL A 867 -25.55 0.58 -24.25
N GLN A 868 -25.67 -0.10 -23.12
CA GLN A 868 -25.54 0.48 -21.78
C GLN A 868 -24.14 1.09 -21.49
N TYR A 869 -23.15 0.81 -22.35
CA TYR A 869 -21.80 1.38 -22.30
C TYR A 869 -21.46 2.26 -23.50
N GLY A 870 -22.46 2.62 -24.32
CA GLY A 870 -22.35 3.57 -25.44
C GLY A 870 -21.88 2.96 -26.77
N GLY A 871 -21.85 1.63 -26.90
CA GLY A 871 -21.64 0.91 -28.16
C GLY A 871 -22.94 0.40 -28.79
N PHE A 872 -22.88 -0.25 -29.95
CA PHE A 872 -24.07 -0.62 -30.70
C PHE A 872 -24.56 -2.06 -30.47
N LYS A 873 -23.89 -2.84 -29.61
CA LYS A 873 -24.28 -4.23 -29.39
C LYS A 873 -25.58 -4.32 -28.58
N ARG A 874 -26.55 -5.03 -29.15
CA ARG A 874 -27.86 -5.32 -28.56
C ARG A 874 -28.10 -6.83 -28.60
N GLU A 875 -28.86 -7.35 -27.65
CA GLU A 875 -29.25 -8.75 -27.66
C GLU A 875 -30.29 -9.00 -28.77
N ASN A 876 -30.13 -10.11 -29.49
CA ASN A 876 -31.02 -10.52 -30.59
C ASN A 876 -31.18 -9.44 -31.70
N ASP A 877 -30.10 -8.73 -32.04
CA ASP A 877 -30.11 -7.69 -33.07
C ASP A 877 -30.12 -8.27 -34.49
N PHE A 878 -31.31 -8.45 -35.06
CA PHE A 878 -31.50 -8.86 -36.47
C PHE A 878 -31.43 -7.67 -37.46
N GLU A 879 -31.22 -6.45 -36.98
CA GLU A 879 -31.26 -5.24 -37.81
C GLU A 879 -29.88 -4.82 -38.33
N PHE A 880 -28.79 -5.17 -37.65
CA PHE A 880 -27.42 -5.03 -38.18
C PHE A 880 -26.57 -6.27 -37.87
N SER A 881 -26.13 -6.94 -38.93
CA SER A 881 -25.10 -7.99 -38.91
C SER A 881 -23.68 -7.41 -38.98
N SER A 882 -22.68 -8.27 -38.90
CA SER A 882 -21.26 -7.94 -39.17
C SER A 882 -20.97 -7.61 -40.63
N GLU A 883 -21.92 -7.79 -41.55
CA GLU A 883 -21.77 -7.52 -42.99
C GLU A 883 -22.43 -6.19 -43.41
N ASP A 884 -23.24 -5.57 -42.54
CA ASP A 884 -24.04 -4.38 -42.83
C ASP A 884 -23.27 -3.03 -42.78
N GLY A 885 -21.93 -3.08 -42.81
CA GLY A 885 -21.05 -1.91 -42.91
C GLY A 885 -20.34 -1.52 -41.60
N GLU A 886 -19.10 -1.02 -41.74
CA GLU A 886 -18.26 -0.54 -40.63
C GLU A 886 -18.84 0.72 -39.96
N VAL A 887 -18.70 0.84 -38.63
CA VAL A 887 -19.02 2.08 -37.92
C VAL A 887 -18.10 3.23 -38.35
N SER A 888 -18.73 4.29 -38.85
CA SER A 888 -18.07 5.53 -39.26
C SER A 888 -17.86 6.47 -38.07
N GLU A 889 -16.71 7.17 -38.05
CA GLU A 889 -16.36 8.19 -37.04
C GLU A 889 -16.44 9.60 -37.65
N LEU A 890 -17.09 10.53 -36.94
CA LEU A 890 -17.17 11.96 -37.28
C LEU A 890 -16.69 12.80 -36.10
N LEU A 891 -15.71 13.68 -36.34
CA LEU A 891 -15.16 14.58 -35.33
C LEU A 891 -15.77 15.99 -35.48
N ILE A 892 -16.57 16.40 -34.51
CA ILE A 892 -17.24 17.71 -34.49
C ILE A 892 -16.38 18.70 -33.70
N LYS A 893 -16.06 19.87 -34.30
CA LYS A 893 -15.24 20.91 -33.67
C LYS A 893 -15.99 21.65 -32.55
N ALA A 894 -15.25 22.40 -31.73
CA ALA A 894 -15.80 23.34 -30.77
C ALA A 894 -16.79 24.33 -31.43
N GLY A 895 -17.93 24.62 -30.79
CA GLY A 895 -18.89 25.61 -31.27
C GLY A 895 -19.47 25.38 -32.68
N SER A 896 -19.41 24.15 -33.21
CA SER A 896 -19.72 23.84 -34.61
C SER A 896 -20.95 22.93 -34.78
N THR A 897 -21.49 22.89 -36.00
CA THR A 897 -22.58 21.99 -36.40
C THR A 897 -22.11 21.18 -37.60
N GLU A 898 -22.29 19.86 -37.54
CA GLU A 898 -21.95 18.93 -38.62
C GLU A 898 -23.20 18.10 -38.99
N THR A 899 -23.25 17.59 -40.22
CA THR A 899 -24.39 16.82 -40.74
C THR A 899 -23.96 15.48 -41.34
N ILE A 900 -24.64 14.41 -40.95
CA ILE A 900 -24.53 13.10 -41.60
C ILE A 900 -25.69 12.97 -42.58
N GLU A 901 -25.40 12.69 -43.85
CA GLU A 901 -26.42 12.50 -44.89
C GLU A 901 -26.55 11.03 -45.28
N ILE A 902 -27.76 10.49 -45.19
CA ILE A 902 -28.11 9.12 -45.56
C ILE A 902 -28.97 9.16 -46.83
N PRO A 903 -28.49 8.67 -47.98
CA PRO A 903 -29.20 8.79 -49.25
C PRO A 903 -30.41 7.85 -49.36
N ALA A 904 -31.54 8.41 -49.80
CA ALA A 904 -32.82 7.73 -50.01
C ALA A 904 -33.25 7.84 -51.49
N ALA A 905 -32.42 7.32 -52.40
CA ALA A 905 -32.61 7.48 -53.85
C ALA A 905 -33.81 6.68 -54.42
N GLU A 906 -34.22 5.59 -53.76
CA GLU A 906 -35.30 4.72 -54.21
C GLU A 906 -36.56 4.93 -53.36
N VAL A 907 -37.72 5.04 -54.00
CA VAL A 907 -39.01 5.27 -53.32
C VAL A 907 -39.47 4.03 -52.55
N GLY A 908 -39.98 4.25 -51.32
CA GLY A 908 -40.56 3.22 -50.48
C GLY A 908 -39.55 2.40 -49.68
N ALA A 909 -38.27 2.77 -49.72
CA ALA A 909 -37.18 2.13 -48.98
C ALA A 909 -37.23 2.50 -47.49
N THR A 910 -36.74 1.60 -46.64
CA THR A 910 -36.68 1.80 -45.19
C THR A 910 -35.23 2.04 -44.78
N LEU A 911 -34.92 3.30 -44.44
CA LEU A 911 -33.62 3.70 -43.92
C LEU A 911 -33.56 3.44 -42.42
N LEU A 912 -32.42 2.95 -41.95
CA LEU A 912 -32.16 2.60 -40.55
C LEU A 912 -30.78 3.11 -40.16
N TRP A 913 -30.66 3.73 -38.98
CA TRP A 913 -29.37 4.15 -38.44
C TRP A 913 -29.25 3.91 -36.94
N ASP A 914 -28.01 3.71 -36.51
CA ASP A 914 -27.53 3.71 -35.13
C ASP A 914 -26.57 4.90 -34.98
N LEU A 915 -26.73 5.73 -33.94
CA LEU A 915 -25.85 6.87 -33.66
C LEU A 915 -25.56 7.03 -32.15
N THR A 916 -24.31 7.35 -31.81
CA THR A 916 -23.85 7.64 -30.44
C THR A 916 -22.85 8.80 -30.42
N VAL A 917 -22.79 9.53 -29.31
CA VAL A 917 -21.94 10.72 -29.15
C VAL A 917 -21.05 10.55 -27.92
N VAL A 918 -19.75 10.46 -28.14
CA VAL A 918 -18.77 10.18 -27.10
C VAL A 918 -18.35 11.47 -26.40
N GLY A 919 -18.86 11.66 -25.18
CA GLY A 919 -18.35 12.63 -24.21
C GLY A 919 -19.02 13.99 -24.23
N TRP A 920 -19.99 14.17 -23.33
CA TRP A 920 -20.78 15.39 -23.08
C TRP A 920 -21.83 15.72 -24.16
N GLU A 921 -22.70 16.65 -23.80
CA GLU A 921 -23.98 16.90 -24.45
C GLU A 921 -23.87 17.60 -25.81
N VAL A 922 -24.81 17.30 -26.71
CA VAL A 922 -25.00 17.95 -28.02
C VAL A 922 -26.48 18.12 -28.32
N ASN A 923 -26.85 19.07 -29.18
CA ASN A 923 -28.21 19.13 -29.73
C ASN A 923 -28.28 18.30 -31.02
N TYR A 924 -29.31 17.48 -31.15
CA TYR A 924 -29.48 16.48 -32.20
C TYR A 924 -30.86 16.56 -32.82
N LYS A 925 -30.95 16.67 -34.15
CA LYS A 925 -32.21 16.60 -34.90
C LYS A 925 -32.08 15.68 -36.11
N GLU A 926 -33.21 15.11 -36.53
CA GLU A 926 -33.30 14.24 -37.71
C GLU A 926 -34.39 14.78 -38.64
N GLU A 927 -34.03 14.99 -39.91
CA GLU A 927 -34.89 15.58 -40.93
C GLU A 927 -34.79 14.79 -42.23
N PHE A 928 -35.89 14.64 -42.97
CA PHE A 928 -35.87 14.16 -44.35
C PHE A 928 -36.01 15.34 -45.31
N VAL A 929 -35.10 15.44 -46.27
CA VAL A 929 -35.06 16.48 -47.31
C VAL A 929 -35.24 15.82 -48.68
N GLN A 930 -36.26 16.26 -49.42
CA GLN A 930 -36.57 15.80 -50.78
C GLN A 930 -35.55 16.29 -51.81
N SER A 931 -35.48 15.62 -52.96
CA SER A 931 -34.57 15.99 -54.06
C SER A 931 -35.13 17.00 -55.08
N ASP A 932 -36.40 17.42 -54.98
CA ASP A 932 -37.06 18.29 -55.96
C ASP A 932 -36.96 19.79 -55.61
N GLU A 933 -37.07 20.69 -56.60
CA GLU A 933 -36.85 22.14 -56.44
C GLU A 933 -37.88 22.83 -55.53
N ALA A 934 -39.03 22.19 -55.28
CA ALA A 934 -40.05 22.62 -54.33
C ALA A 934 -39.90 21.98 -52.93
N SER A 935 -38.71 21.47 -52.58
CA SER A 935 -38.43 20.64 -51.41
C SER A 935 -39.08 21.13 -50.11
N TYR A 936 -39.88 20.28 -49.47
CA TYR A 936 -40.25 20.44 -48.06
C TYR A 936 -39.46 19.49 -47.16
N THR A 937 -39.16 19.95 -45.95
CA THR A 937 -38.43 19.16 -44.94
C THR A 937 -39.41 18.48 -43.99
N ILE A 938 -39.36 17.15 -43.89
CA ILE A 938 -40.12 16.40 -42.88
C ILE A 938 -39.23 16.26 -41.65
N ILE A 939 -39.65 16.81 -40.51
CA ILE A 939 -38.97 16.57 -39.23
C ILE A 939 -39.27 15.15 -38.77
N ILE A 940 -38.27 14.27 -38.77
CA ILE A 940 -38.36 12.91 -38.25
C ILE A 940 -38.29 12.96 -36.72
N GLN A 941 -37.29 13.65 -36.19
CA GLN A 941 -37.07 13.86 -34.77
C GLN A 941 -36.77 15.34 -34.51
N LYS A 942 -37.61 15.97 -33.70
CA LYS A 942 -37.40 17.35 -33.22
C LYS A 942 -36.09 17.43 -32.42
N SER A 943 -35.44 18.59 -32.47
CA SER A 943 -34.17 18.83 -31.77
C SER A 943 -34.25 18.42 -30.29
N LYS A 944 -33.48 17.38 -29.92
CA LYS A 944 -33.29 16.93 -28.53
C LYS A 944 -31.86 17.22 -28.08
N LYS A 945 -31.69 17.50 -26.79
CA LYS A 945 -30.38 17.52 -26.14
C LYS A 945 -30.00 16.08 -25.80
N MET A 946 -28.97 15.53 -26.43
CA MET A 946 -28.44 14.20 -26.09
C MET A 946 -27.50 14.30 -24.91
N SER A 947 -27.59 13.34 -23.97
CA SER A 947 -26.75 13.32 -22.76
C SER A 947 -25.63 12.28 -22.87
N SER A 948 -24.57 12.42 -22.06
CA SER A 948 -23.48 11.43 -21.96
C SER A 948 -23.91 10.07 -21.42
N ASN A 949 -25.15 9.95 -20.94
CA ASN A 949 -25.70 8.78 -20.27
C ASN A 949 -26.91 8.19 -21.01
N GLU A 950 -27.29 8.74 -22.18
CA GLU A 950 -28.26 8.09 -23.07
C GLU A 950 -27.61 6.89 -23.77
N GLU A 951 -28.40 5.84 -24.02
CA GLU A 951 -28.00 4.76 -24.90
C GLU A 951 -27.97 5.21 -26.38
N PRO A 952 -27.18 4.55 -27.24
CA PRO A 952 -27.12 4.86 -28.67
C PRO A 952 -28.48 4.82 -29.35
N THR A 953 -28.84 5.97 -29.93
CA THR A 953 -30.14 6.17 -30.58
C THR A 953 -30.19 5.35 -31.86
N ARG A 954 -31.17 4.44 -31.94
CA ARG A 954 -31.58 3.78 -33.18
C ARG A 954 -32.86 4.44 -33.66
N ASN A 955 -32.92 4.81 -34.93
CA ASN A 955 -34.18 5.22 -35.55
C ASN A 955 -34.28 4.73 -36.99
N THR A 956 -35.50 4.76 -37.54
CA THR A 956 -35.80 4.36 -38.90
C THR A 956 -36.82 5.29 -39.54
N PHE A 957 -36.67 5.51 -40.84
CA PHE A 957 -37.60 6.30 -41.65
C PHE A 957 -37.84 5.62 -42.98
N ARG A 958 -39.10 5.61 -43.43
CA ARG A 958 -39.47 5.10 -44.75
C ARG A 958 -39.81 6.25 -45.67
N ASN A 959 -39.09 6.40 -46.77
CA ASN A 959 -39.29 7.51 -47.70
C ASN A 959 -40.43 7.22 -48.68
N ASN A 960 -41.34 8.17 -48.85
CA ASN A 960 -42.39 8.08 -49.88
C ASN A 960 -41.95 8.68 -51.24
N GLU A 961 -40.82 9.39 -51.25
CA GLU A 961 -40.27 10.13 -52.40
C GLU A 961 -38.73 10.10 -52.34
N PRO A 962 -38.00 10.39 -53.44
CA PRO A 962 -36.54 10.45 -53.43
C PRO A 962 -36.00 11.62 -52.59
N GLY A 963 -34.92 11.39 -51.85
CA GLY A 963 -34.32 12.41 -50.99
C GLY A 963 -33.14 11.91 -50.17
N LYS A 964 -32.95 12.50 -48.99
CA LYS A 964 -31.96 12.08 -47.99
C LYS A 964 -32.47 12.32 -46.57
N VAL A 965 -32.09 11.45 -45.64
CA VAL A 965 -32.18 11.74 -44.20
C VAL A 965 -30.93 12.50 -43.79
N VAL A 966 -31.09 13.61 -43.08
CA VAL A 966 -30.03 14.48 -42.58
C VAL A 966 -30.07 14.44 -41.05
N LEU A 967 -29.03 13.84 -40.45
CA LEU A 967 -28.82 13.86 -39.01
C LEU A 967 -27.92 15.06 -38.69
N THR A 968 -28.46 16.08 -38.03
CA THR A 968 -27.70 17.29 -37.68
C THR A 968 -27.27 17.24 -36.21
N ILE A 969 -25.98 17.42 -35.95
CA ILE A 969 -25.40 17.37 -34.61
C ILE A 969 -24.69 18.70 -34.33
N GLN A 970 -25.12 19.39 -33.27
CA GLN A 970 -24.60 20.71 -32.87
C GLN A 970 -23.81 20.61 -31.56
N ASN A 971 -22.52 20.91 -31.62
CA ASN A 971 -21.64 21.00 -30.46
C ASN A 971 -21.51 22.45 -29.98
N TRP A 972 -22.35 22.83 -29.02
CA TRP A 972 -22.32 24.15 -28.39
C TRP A 972 -21.23 24.31 -27.30
N SER A 973 -20.41 23.29 -27.05
CA SER A 973 -19.32 23.32 -26.07
C SER A 973 -17.95 23.69 -26.69
N SER A 974 -17.02 24.14 -25.85
CA SER A 974 -15.63 24.43 -26.24
C SER A 974 -14.82 23.18 -26.62
N LYS A 975 -15.19 21.99 -26.14
CA LYS A 975 -14.47 20.75 -26.50
C LYS A 975 -15.08 20.04 -27.71
N LYS A 976 -14.21 19.65 -28.65
CA LYS A 976 -14.53 18.75 -29.76
C LYS A 976 -15.24 17.47 -29.28
N LYS A 977 -16.15 16.96 -30.11
CA LYS A 977 -16.93 15.74 -29.86
C LYS A 977 -16.60 14.69 -30.91
N ARG A 978 -16.81 13.42 -30.56
CA ARG A 978 -16.77 12.30 -31.49
C ARG A 978 -18.16 11.68 -31.61
N VAL A 979 -18.71 11.66 -32.80
CA VAL A 979 -19.89 10.88 -33.15
C VAL A 979 -19.43 9.57 -33.78
N LEU A 980 -20.04 8.46 -33.37
CA LEU A 980 -19.95 7.19 -34.09
C LEU A 980 -21.34 6.88 -34.65
N TYR A 981 -21.40 6.34 -35.86
CA TYR A 981 -22.65 5.99 -36.51
C TYR A 981 -22.50 4.86 -37.52
N ARG A 982 -23.60 4.14 -37.77
CA ARG A 982 -23.76 3.22 -38.90
C ARG A 982 -25.18 3.31 -39.44
N TYR A 983 -25.37 3.08 -40.73
CA TYR A 983 -26.68 3.10 -41.36
C TYR A 983 -26.80 2.05 -42.46
N LYS A 984 -28.03 1.63 -42.76
CA LYS A 984 -28.34 0.82 -43.94
C LYS A 984 -29.71 1.15 -44.50
N THR A 985 -29.88 0.90 -45.79
CA THR A 985 -31.14 1.13 -46.51
C THR A 985 -31.74 -0.21 -46.92
N LYS A 986 -32.77 -0.66 -46.20
CA LYS A 986 -33.55 -1.85 -46.57
C LYS A 986 -34.44 -1.53 -47.76
N LYS A 987 -34.14 -2.15 -48.91
CA LYS A 987 -35.10 -2.22 -50.02
C LYS A 987 -36.22 -3.20 -49.65
N ASN A 988 -37.45 -2.92 -50.06
CA ASN A 988 -38.48 -3.95 -50.04
C ASN A 988 -38.11 -5.04 -51.06
N ALA A 989 -38.03 -6.29 -50.61
CA ALA A 989 -38.22 -7.40 -51.53
C ALA A 989 -39.66 -7.32 -52.06
N SER A 990 -39.82 -7.31 -53.38
CA SER A 990 -41.13 -7.45 -54.00
C SER A 990 -41.66 -8.86 -53.80
N TYR A 991 -42.89 -8.95 -53.27
CA TYR A 991 -43.76 -10.10 -53.45
C TYR A 991 -44.38 -10.07 -54.87
#